data_AF-A0AAD8F8V7-F1
#
_entry.id   AF-A0AAD8F8V7-F1
#
_cell.length_a   1.000
_cell.length_b   1.000
_cell.length_c   1.000
_cell.angle_alpha   90.00
_cell.angle_beta   90.00
_cell.angle_gamma   90.00
#
_symmetry.space_group_name_H-M   'P 1'
#
loop_
_entity.id
_entity.type
_entity.pdbx_description
1 polymer ?
#
loop_
_entity_poly.entity_id
_entity_poly.type
_entity_poly.pdbx_seq_one_letter_code
_entity_poly.pdbx_strand_id
1 'polypeptide(L)'
;DDPRLHDYNVEQMVDGFINAVNDQAKSFRTNHLIMTMGSDFNYIQAHMFFKEMDKLIQYVNARQDVGSKINLLYSTPSCYLKQLNNDNLTWTTKDDDFFPYADREHGFWTGYFTSRPALKRYVNVVNSFFQSVKQMAALAKLDNTYGGGVQLQHLAEVLGVAQHHDAVSGTEKQAVTFDYAERLADGVNSGQSVVQDVYNSLMSSGISNPPLQVFCLSLNVSVCNVSQSSSNFQITLYNPLVRSVFYTVRLPVFGSKYIVYKEDGSTIITSDVLPIPTKILKDNHVSTNELIFLAQLPPLGFVTYFVKAASNISPLTFESEKEQLEPNDFVLQGKYVSVTFDESGNLHSITNLTSGTTLPLLQNFMYYSGFPGNNSGGQNQASGAYIFRPSSNTPTNIPLKRWGGIIKGSVVQEAFQQFTDWISQVIRVYQDKPYVEIEWTIGPIPIDDKIGKEIVTRYTIPGFGNKGVFYTDANGREVLERRMNYRPTWDLNQTEPVAGNYYPVNALIGIKNGDSKLQFTVLTDRSQGGVSLNDGDVELMVHRRLLYDDAKGVGEPLNEPGDDGKGLIIKGTHYLVLDSVENSASIYRPLAQQIFWEPQVSFSDLNIDPASYVKKFKTKWSGLASALPRNVHLLTMEQFRHTGPVPSPSGSVPYLIRFEHFYENYEDDILSAPVTFDIKDIFAPFQITDVYELSLGGNVKYEDIRRLQWKTEASSTYLKKVRHLSGTQVTLKPMEIVTLQANIFI
;
A
#
# COMPACT_ATOMS: atom_id res chain seq x y z
N ASP A 1 -13.65 -51.67 12.35
CA ASP A 1 -12.32 -52.32 12.37
C ASP A 1 -12.46 -53.76 12.78
N ASP A 2 -11.55 -54.58 12.30
CA ASP A 2 -11.61 -56.02 12.49
C ASP A 2 -10.67 -56.41 13.65
N PRO A 3 -11.19 -56.83 14.81
CA PRO A 3 -10.38 -57.26 15.95
C PRO A 3 -9.58 -58.53 15.67
N ARG A 4 -9.78 -59.17 14.51
CA ARG A 4 -9.01 -60.34 14.07
C ARG A 4 -7.69 -59.97 13.37
N LEU A 5 -7.47 -58.69 13.08
CA LEU A 5 -6.21 -58.22 12.49
C LEU A 5 -5.19 -57.93 13.60
N HIS A 6 -3.92 -58.25 13.35
CA HIS A 6 -2.83 -58.12 14.33
C HIS A 6 -2.64 -56.68 14.85
N ASP A 7 -2.96 -55.69 14.02
CA ASP A 7 -2.76 -54.26 14.33
C ASP A 7 -4.05 -53.56 14.79
N TYR A 8 -4.99 -54.29 15.41
CA TYR A 8 -6.19 -53.69 15.99
C TYR A 8 -5.83 -52.70 17.11
N ASN A 9 -6.11 -51.41 16.89
CA ASN A 9 -5.63 -50.31 17.75
C ASN A 9 -6.73 -49.34 18.19
N VAL A 10 -8.01 -49.71 18.06
CA VAL A 10 -9.16 -48.81 18.32
C VAL A 10 -9.10 -48.20 19.72
N GLU A 11 -8.90 -49.01 20.76
CA GLU A 11 -8.82 -48.54 22.15
C GLU A 11 -7.71 -47.49 22.32
N GLN A 12 -6.51 -47.76 21.80
CA GLN A 12 -5.36 -46.84 21.87
C GLN A 12 -5.66 -45.50 21.17
N MET A 13 -6.26 -45.55 19.96
CA MET A 13 -6.56 -44.35 19.18
C MET A 13 -7.68 -43.52 19.83
N VAL A 14 -8.71 -44.17 20.34
CA VAL A 14 -9.84 -43.52 21.02
C VAL A 14 -9.37 -42.86 22.32
N ASP A 15 -8.59 -43.58 23.14
CA ASP A 15 -8.09 -43.04 24.41
C ASP A 15 -7.14 -41.85 24.16
N GLY A 16 -6.26 -41.96 23.17
CA GLY A 16 -5.39 -40.86 22.75
C GLY A 16 -6.18 -39.63 22.31
N PHE A 17 -7.23 -39.81 21.50
CA PHE A 17 -8.08 -38.71 21.05
C PHE A 17 -8.85 -38.06 22.20
N ILE A 18 -9.44 -38.86 23.09
CA ILE A 18 -10.16 -38.36 24.28
C ILE A 18 -9.22 -37.53 25.17
N ASN A 19 -7.99 -37.99 25.37
CA ASN A 19 -6.99 -37.24 26.13
C ASN A 19 -6.67 -35.90 25.47
N ALA A 20 -6.44 -35.88 24.15
CA ALA A 20 -6.18 -34.64 23.41
C ALA A 20 -7.36 -33.64 23.49
N VAL A 21 -8.60 -34.13 23.36
CA VAL A 21 -9.81 -33.30 23.51
C VAL A 21 -9.91 -32.73 24.93
N ASN A 22 -9.69 -33.55 25.95
CA ASN A 22 -9.72 -33.10 27.34
C ASN A 22 -8.63 -32.08 27.66
N ASP A 23 -7.45 -32.22 27.06
CA ASP A 23 -6.37 -31.24 27.21
C ASP A 23 -6.71 -29.93 26.52
N GLN A 24 -7.24 -29.96 25.29
CA GLN A 24 -7.70 -28.76 24.60
C GLN A 24 -8.83 -28.07 25.38
N ALA A 25 -9.78 -28.83 25.94
CA ALA A 25 -10.92 -28.30 26.69
C ALA A 25 -10.51 -27.36 27.85
N LYS A 26 -9.34 -27.55 28.44
CA LYS A 26 -8.82 -26.72 29.55
C LYS A 26 -8.63 -25.26 29.16
N SER A 27 -8.44 -24.97 27.87
CA SER A 27 -8.17 -23.63 27.34
C SER A 27 -9.40 -22.93 26.75
N PHE A 28 -10.57 -23.58 26.77
CA PHE A 28 -11.81 -23.05 26.17
C PHE A 28 -12.88 -22.84 27.24
N ARG A 29 -13.75 -21.84 27.03
CA ARG A 29 -14.81 -21.47 27.98
C ARG A 29 -16.04 -22.40 27.94
N THR A 30 -16.25 -23.14 26.84
CA THR A 30 -17.47 -23.92 26.60
C THR A 30 -17.16 -25.41 26.49
N ASN A 31 -18.21 -26.23 26.50
CA ASN A 31 -18.14 -27.67 26.19
C ASN A 31 -18.21 -27.95 24.68
N HIS A 32 -18.08 -26.93 23.83
CA HIS A 32 -17.95 -27.06 22.39
C HIS A 32 -16.52 -26.74 21.99
N LEU A 33 -15.91 -27.67 21.26
CA LEU A 33 -14.53 -27.58 20.79
C LEU A 33 -14.50 -27.73 19.27
N ILE A 34 -13.50 -27.11 18.65
CA ILE A 34 -13.22 -27.28 17.22
C ILE A 34 -11.93 -28.09 17.06
N MET A 35 -12.03 -29.19 16.31
CA MET A 35 -10.88 -29.98 15.87
C MET A 35 -10.65 -29.71 14.39
N THR A 36 -9.55 -29.03 14.06
CA THR A 36 -9.19 -28.72 12.67
C THR A 36 -8.53 -29.93 12.01
N MET A 37 -9.35 -30.83 11.48
CA MET A 37 -8.91 -32.09 10.86
C MET A 37 -8.29 -31.86 9.48
N GLY A 38 -7.12 -31.25 9.41
CA GLY A 38 -6.44 -30.92 8.16
C GLY A 38 -5.12 -30.17 8.39
N SER A 39 -4.38 -29.97 7.30
CA SER A 39 -3.12 -29.23 7.21
C SER A 39 -2.89 -28.85 5.74
N ASP A 40 -1.81 -28.14 5.45
CA ASP A 40 -1.41 -27.75 4.09
C ASP A 40 -1.55 -28.90 3.08
N PHE A 41 -2.32 -28.64 2.02
CA PHE A 41 -2.56 -29.55 0.90
C PHE A 41 -3.05 -30.97 1.27
N ASN A 42 -3.63 -31.15 2.47
CA ASN A 42 -4.35 -32.38 2.80
C ASN A 42 -5.61 -32.55 1.93
N TYR A 43 -6.27 -33.71 2.05
CA TYR A 43 -7.48 -34.09 1.30
C TYR A 43 -7.31 -34.31 -0.22
N ILE A 44 -6.08 -34.38 -0.76
CA ILE A 44 -5.83 -34.91 -2.12
C ILE A 44 -6.44 -36.32 -2.27
N GLN A 45 -6.31 -37.14 -1.22
CA GLN A 45 -7.01 -38.43 -1.09
C GLN A 45 -8.03 -38.36 0.06
N ALA A 46 -9.07 -37.54 -0.13
CA ALA A 46 -10.08 -37.25 0.88
C ALA A 46 -10.71 -38.50 1.54
N HIS A 47 -10.90 -39.59 0.79
CA HIS A 47 -11.43 -40.85 1.32
C HIS A 47 -10.66 -41.33 2.56
N MET A 48 -9.33 -41.21 2.58
CA MET A 48 -8.51 -41.71 3.68
C MET A 48 -8.85 -40.98 4.99
N PHE A 49 -9.03 -39.65 4.91
CA PHE A 49 -9.40 -38.82 6.04
C PHE A 49 -10.83 -39.10 6.50
N PHE A 50 -11.79 -39.17 5.57
CA PHE A 50 -13.19 -39.43 5.92
C PHE A 50 -13.37 -40.83 6.54
N LYS A 51 -12.73 -41.86 6.00
CA LYS A 51 -12.80 -43.22 6.54
C LYS A 51 -12.32 -43.29 8.00
N GLU A 52 -11.22 -42.63 8.34
CA GLU A 52 -10.69 -42.64 9.70
C GLU A 52 -11.49 -41.72 10.64
N MET A 53 -12.01 -40.60 10.14
CA MET A 53 -12.94 -39.75 10.91
C MET A 53 -14.27 -40.45 11.21
N ASP A 54 -14.84 -41.20 10.28
CA ASP A 54 -16.06 -42.00 10.49
C ASP A 54 -15.87 -43.01 11.62
N LYS A 55 -14.76 -43.76 11.59
CA LYS A 55 -14.39 -44.69 12.66
C LYS A 55 -14.21 -43.98 13.99
N LEU A 56 -13.48 -42.86 14.00
CA LEU A 56 -13.21 -42.09 15.20
C LEU A 56 -14.50 -41.58 15.83
N ILE A 57 -15.41 -41.01 15.04
CA ILE A 57 -16.75 -40.60 15.46
C ILE A 57 -17.50 -41.78 16.07
N GLN A 58 -17.54 -42.92 15.36
CA GLN A 58 -18.24 -44.12 15.82
C GLN A 58 -17.73 -44.60 17.19
N TYR A 59 -16.42 -44.83 17.34
CA TYR A 59 -15.89 -45.43 18.56
C TYR A 59 -15.75 -44.44 19.72
N VAL A 60 -15.43 -43.17 19.48
CA VAL A 60 -15.41 -42.15 20.54
C VAL A 60 -16.82 -41.96 21.11
N ASN A 61 -17.84 -41.90 20.26
CA ASN A 61 -19.23 -41.77 20.72
C ASN A 61 -19.70 -43.03 21.45
N ALA A 62 -19.28 -44.23 21.03
CA ALA A 62 -19.60 -45.47 21.75
C ALA A 62 -19.06 -45.49 23.20
N ARG A 63 -17.99 -44.74 23.51
CA ARG A 63 -17.49 -44.61 24.90
C ARG A 63 -18.46 -43.90 25.84
N GLN A 64 -19.51 -43.26 25.32
CA GLN A 64 -20.58 -42.68 26.15
C GLN A 64 -21.27 -43.76 27.01
N ASP A 65 -21.38 -44.99 26.50
CA ASP A 65 -21.96 -46.14 27.23
C ASP A 65 -21.17 -46.51 28.50
N VAL A 66 -19.88 -46.16 28.54
CA VAL A 66 -18.98 -46.40 29.68
C VAL A 66 -18.58 -45.10 30.40
N GLY A 67 -19.33 -44.02 30.18
CA GLY A 67 -19.24 -42.79 30.96
C GLY A 67 -18.44 -41.64 30.33
N SER A 68 -17.96 -41.77 29.09
CA SER A 68 -17.39 -40.62 28.37
C SER A 68 -18.45 -39.53 28.16
N LYS A 69 -18.07 -38.27 28.31
CA LYS A 69 -18.95 -37.10 28.07
C LYS A 69 -18.73 -36.47 26.70
N ILE A 70 -17.87 -37.06 25.88
CA ILE A 70 -17.51 -36.51 24.57
C ILE A 70 -18.51 -36.98 23.52
N ASN A 71 -19.00 -36.05 22.70
CA ASN A 71 -19.77 -36.33 21.50
C ASN A 71 -19.08 -35.69 20.29
N LEU A 72 -18.55 -36.53 19.41
CA LEU A 72 -17.85 -36.14 18.20
C LEU A 72 -18.78 -36.17 17.00
N LEU A 73 -18.68 -35.17 16.12
CA LEU A 73 -19.44 -35.08 14.87
C LEU A 73 -18.65 -34.31 13.80
N TYR A 74 -19.02 -34.52 12.54
CA TYR A 74 -18.64 -33.59 11.47
C TYR A 74 -19.29 -32.23 11.69
N SER A 75 -18.52 -31.16 11.50
CA SER A 75 -18.99 -29.80 11.69
C SER A 75 -18.25 -28.83 10.78
N THR A 76 -18.63 -27.56 10.87
CA THR A 76 -17.98 -26.44 10.17
C THR A 76 -17.69 -25.32 11.17
N PRO A 77 -16.78 -24.38 10.86
CA PRO A 77 -16.58 -23.19 11.70
C PRO A 77 -17.88 -22.39 11.95
N SER A 78 -18.79 -22.34 10.98
CA SER A 78 -20.07 -21.64 11.12
C SER A 78 -21.04 -22.34 12.08
N CYS A 79 -21.12 -23.68 12.04
CA CYS A 79 -21.89 -24.46 13.01
C CYS A 79 -21.32 -24.32 14.43
N TYR A 80 -20.00 -24.35 14.56
CA TYR A 80 -19.30 -24.12 15.83
C TYR A 80 -19.61 -22.74 16.42
N LEU A 81 -19.40 -21.66 15.65
CA LEU A 81 -19.69 -20.29 16.10
C LEU A 81 -21.16 -20.07 16.45
N LYS A 82 -22.10 -20.66 15.69
CA LYS A 82 -23.53 -20.62 16.00
C LYS A 82 -23.81 -21.26 17.35
N GLN A 83 -23.19 -22.40 17.64
CA GLN A 83 -23.38 -23.08 18.92
C GLN A 83 -22.81 -22.26 20.09
N LEU A 84 -21.61 -21.69 19.95
CA LEU A 84 -21.06 -20.76 20.95
C LEU A 84 -21.99 -19.56 21.21
N ASN A 85 -22.68 -19.07 20.17
CA ASN A 85 -23.65 -18.00 20.31
C ASN A 85 -24.90 -18.44 21.08
N ASN A 86 -25.39 -19.66 20.83
CA ASN A 86 -26.54 -20.23 21.52
C ASN A 86 -26.30 -20.44 23.02
N ASP A 87 -25.05 -20.73 23.41
CA ASP A 87 -24.68 -20.89 24.83
C ASP A 87 -24.92 -19.60 25.63
N ASN A 88 -25.04 -18.44 24.95
CA ASN A 88 -25.45 -17.18 25.53
C ASN A 88 -24.60 -16.74 26.74
N LEU A 89 -23.31 -17.10 26.69
CA LEU A 89 -22.30 -16.74 27.68
C LEU A 89 -21.81 -15.30 27.47
N THR A 90 -21.12 -14.78 28.49
CA THR A 90 -20.43 -13.49 28.44
C THR A 90 -18.98 -13.68 27.96
N TRP A 91 -18.57 -12.88 26.98
CA TRP A 91 -17.25 -12.94 26.34
C TRP A 91 -16.42 -11.70 26.63
N THR A 92 -15.09 -11.86 26.69
CA THR A 92 -14.14 -10.74 26.72
C THR A 92 -14.14 -9.98 25.38
N THR A 93 -13.79 -8.70 25.41
CA THR A 93 -13.55 -7.89 24.21
C THR A 93 -12.06 -7.78 23.88
N LYS A 94 -11.74 -7.47 22.62
CA LYS A 94 -10.40 -7.26 22.08
C LYS A 94 -10.52 -6.21 20.99
N ASP A 95 -9.86 -5.08 21.16
CA ASP A 95 -10.09 -3.88 20.32
C ASP A 95 -8.82 -3.40 19.59
N ASP A 96 -7.64 -3.94 19.94
CA ASP A 96 -6.36 -3.74 19.25
C ASP A 96 -6.03 -4.92 18.30
N ASP A 97 -4.88 -4.88 17.63
CA ASP A 97 -4.47 -5.91 16.66
C ASP A 97 -3.67 -7.09 17.27
N PHE A 98 -3.16 -7.97 16.42
CA PHE A 98 -2.36 -9.14 16.81
C PHE A 98 -0.89 -9.01 16.36
N PHE A 99 -0.40 -7.78 16.22
CA PHE A 99 0.99 -7.53 15.81
C PHE A 99 1.91 -7.09 16.96
N PRO A 100 3.23 -7.33 16.80
CA PRO A 100 3.82 -8.34 15.92
C PRO A 100 3.61 -9.77 16.43
N TYR A 101 3.55 -10.73 15.49
CA TYR A 101 3.49 -12.16 15.78
C TYR A 101 4.87 -12.73 16.10
N ALA A 102 4.93 -13.66 17.06
CA ALA A 102 6.10 -14.49 17.32
C ALA A 102 5.67 -15.93 17.65
N ASP A 103 6.32 -16.92 17.03
CA ASP A 103 6.03 -18.34 17.28
C ASP A 103 6.86 -18.93 18.43
N ARG A 104 7.92 -18.21 18.85
CA ARG A 104 8.87 -18.60 19.91
C ARG A 104 9.74 -17.41 20.33
N GLU A 105 10.53 -17.59 21.38
CA GLU A 105 11.63 -16.66 21.71
C GLU A 105 12.53 -16.43 20.50
N HIS A 106 12.95 -15.18 20.28
CA HIS A 106 13.80 -14.78 19.14
C HIS A 106 13.21 -15.03 17.73
N GLY A 107 11.93 -15.40 17.64
CA GLY A 107 11.22 -15.69 16.40
C GLY A 107 10.11 -14.69 16.11
N PHE A 108 10.42 -13.38 16.06
CA PHE A 108 9.46 -12.34 15.68
C PHE A 108 9.33 -12.24 14.15
N TRP A 109 8.10 -12.36 13.66
CA TRP A 109 7.75 -12.34 12.24
C TRP A 109 7.56 -10.90 11.77
N THR A 110 8.62 -10.10 11.89
CA THR A 110 8.58 -8.67 11.52
C THR A 110 9.47 -8.36 10.31
N GLY A 111 10.20 -9.35 9.80
CA GLY A 111 11.02 -9.22 8.59
C GLY A 111 10.18 -9.11 7.33
N TYR A 112 9.08 -9.87 7.23
CA TYR A 112 8.20 -9.86 6.06
C TYR A 112 7.46 -8.54 5.84
N PHE A 113 7.44 -7.66 6.85
CA PHE A 113 6.96 -6.29 6.66
C PHE A 113 7.76 -5.54 5.58
N THR A 114 9.03 -5.92 5.36
CA THR A 114 9.90 -5.32 4.33
C THR A 114 10.40 -6.31 3.26
N SER A 115 10.35 -7.63 3.48
CA SER A 115 10.82 -8.62 2.48
C SER A 115 10.24 -8.41 1.08
N ARG A 116 11.06 -8.53 0.03
CA ARG A 116 10.69 -8.27 -1.37
C ARG A 116 10.04 -6.89 -1.59
N PRO A 117 10.72 -5.80 -1.20
CA PRO A 117 10.13 -4.45 -1.24
C PRO A 117 9.85 -3.96 -2.67
N ALA A 118 10.48 -4.54 -3.69
CA ALA A 118 10.14 -4.28 -5.09
C ALA A 118 8.75 -4.83 -5.44
N LEU A 119 8.46 -6.09 -5.08
CA LEU A 119 7.16 -6.71 -5.31
C LEU A 119 6.05 -5.96 -4.55
N LYS A 120 6.29 -5.58 -3.29
CA LYS A 120 5.34 -4.77 -2.50
C LYS A 120 4.93 -3.47 -3.20
N ARG A 121 5.90 -2.73 -3.76
CA ARG A 121 5.59 -1.53 -4.56
C ARG A 121 4.86 -1.88 -5.85
N TYR A 122 5.26 -2.96 -6.51
CA TYR A 122 4.64 -3.34 -7.77
C TYR A 122 3.15 -3.69 -7.58
N VAL A 123 2.80 -4.41 -6.52
CA VAL A 123 1.40 -4.67 -6.13
C VAL A 123 0.63 -3.37 -5.90
N ASN A 124 1.21 -2.37 -5.22
CA ASN A 124 0.55 -1.07 -5.01
C ASN A 124 0.32 -0.31 -6.33
N VAL A 125 1.32 -0.26 -7.21
CA VAL A 125 1.21 0.40 -8.53
C VAL A 125 0.14 -0.28 -9.38
N VAL A 126 0.12 -1.61 -9.42
CA VAL A 126 -0.88 -2.38 -10.18
C VAL A 126 -2.27 -2.22 -9.58
N ASN A 127 -2.40 -2.13 -8.25
CA ASN A 127 -3.69 -1.79 -7.63
C ASN A 127 -4.16 -0.39 -8.03
N SER A 128 -3.30 0.63 -7.97
CA SER A 128 -3.65 2.00 -8.41
C SER A 128 -4.12 2.01 -9.87
N PHE A 129 -3.40 1.31 -10.75
CA PHE A 129 -3.77 1.15 -12.15
C PHE A 129 -5.13 0.45 -12.28
N PHE A 130 -5.32 -0.72 -11.66
CA PHE A 130 -6.58 -1.46 -11.70
C PHE A 130 -7.77 -0.63 -11.24
N GLN A 131 -7.67 0.06 -10.11
CA GLN A 131 -8.76 0.89 -9.61
C GLN A 131 -9.06 2.06 -10.56
N SER A 132 -8.04 2.64 -11.18
CA SER A 132 -8.21 3.70 -12.17
C SER A 132 -8.90 3.18 -13.44
N VAL A 133 -8.45 2.05 -14.00
CA VAL A 133 -9.01 1.52 -15.26
C VAL A 133 -10.47 1.08 -15.07
N LYS A 134 -10.82 0.40 -13.97
CA LYS A 134 -12.22 -0.01 -13.76
C LYS A 134 -13.16 1.17 -13.53
N GLN A 135 -12.68 2.22 -12.87
CA GLN A 135 -13.40 3.48 -12.68
C GLN A 135 -13.58 4.21 -14.00
N MET A 136 -12.52 4.30 -14.81
CA MET A 136 -12.54 4.85 -16.17
C MET A 136 -13.54 4.10 -17.06
N ALA A 137 -13.51 2.77 -17.07
CA ALA A 137 -14.42 1.94 -17.84
C ALA A 137 -15.88 2.14 -17.42
N ALA A 138 -16.14 2.22 -16.11
CA ALA A 138 -17.46 2.49 -15.58
C ALA A 138 -18.00 3.87 -16.00
N LEU A 139 -17.15 4.90 -15.95
CA LEU A 139 -17.51 6.27 -16.38
C LEU A 139 -17.73 6.38 -17.89
N ALA A 140 -16.97 5.63 -18.69
CA ALA A 140 -17.17 5.53 -20.14
C ALA A 140 -18.36 4.64 -20.54
N LYS A 141 -19.04 4.01 -19.57
CA LYS A 141 -20.12 3.04 -19.79
C LYS A 141 -19.71 1.91 -20.75
N LEU A 142 -18.47 1.43 -20.63
CA LEU A 142 -18.02 0.28 -21.40
C LEU A 142 -18.73 -0.98 -20.89
N ASP A 143 -19.05 -1.91 -21.79
CA ASP A 143 -19.63 -3.20 -21.42
C ASP A 143 -18.59 -4.08 -20.71
N ASN A 144 -18.87 -4.46 -19.47
CA ASN A 144 -17.98 -5.29 -18.65
C ASN A 144 -18.18 -6.82 -18.84
N THR A 145 -18.97 -7.27 -19.81
CA THR A 145 -19.26 -8.70 -20.05
C THR A 145 -18.36 -9.36 -21.11
N TYR A 146 -17.88 -8.59 -22.09
CA TYR A 146 -17.03 -9.06 -23.19
C TYR A 146 -15.90 -8.06 -23.48
N GLY A 147 -14.95 -8.44 -24.34
CA GLY A 147 -13.85 -7.55 -24.76
C GLY A 147 -13.07 -6.99 -23.57
N GLY A 148 -13.08 -5.67 -23.40
CA GLY A 148 -12.40 -4.97 -22.30
C GLY A 148 -12.82 -5.44 -20.90
N GLY A 149 -14.06 -5.91 -20.71
CA GLY A 149 -14.48 -6.46 -19.41
C GLY A 149 -13.77 -7.76 -19.01
N VAL A 150 -13.43 -8.61 -20.00
CA VAL A 150 -12.64 -9.83 -19.75
C VAL A 150 -11.20 -9.48 -19.36
N GLN A 151 -10.65 -8.43 -19.98
CA GLN A 151 -9.31 -7.93 -19.68
C GLN A 151 -9.23 -7.30 -18.28
N LEU A 152 -10.25 -6.53 -17.88
CA LEU A 152 -10.38 -6.02 -16.52
C LEU A 152 -10.47 -7.13 -15.49
N GLN A 153 -11.24 -8.18 -15.77
CA GLN A 153 -11.34 -9.34 -14.90
C GLN A 153 -9.99 -10.04 -14.71
N HIS A 154 -9.23 -10.23 -15.80
CA HIS A 154 -7.91 -10.83 -15.71
C HIS A 154 -6.98 -10.02 -14.79
N LEU A 155 -6.97 -8.69 -14.93
CA LEU A 155 -6.24 -7.78 -14.03
C LEU A 155 -6.71 -7.91 -12.57
N ALA A 156 -8.02 -8.05 -12.32
CA ALA A 156 -8.56 -8.27 -10.98
C ALA A 156 -8.10 -9.61 -10.36
N GLU A 157 -8.07 -10.68 -11.14
CA GLU A 157 -7.68 -12.03 -10.71
C GLU A 157 -6.20 -12.08 -10.31
N VAL A 158 -5.31 -11.54 -11.15
CA VAL A 158 -3.86 -11.54 -10.85
C VAL A 158 -3.54 -10.66 -9.65
N LEU A 159 -4.21 -9.51 -9.49
CA LEU A 159 -4.04 -8.67 -8.32
C LEU A 159 -4.58 -9.33 -7.05
N GLY A 160 -5.69 -10.07 -7.15
CA GLY A 160 -6.25 -10.86 -6.06
C GLY A 160 -5.30 -11.96 -5.59
N VAL A 161 -4.66 -12.68 -6.52
CA VAL A 161 -3.62 -13.68 -6.20
C VAL A 161 -2.43 -13.02 -5.52
N ALA A 162 -2.02 -11.82 -5.94
CA ALA A 162 -0.90 -11.11 -5.33
C ALA A 162 -1.16 -10.66 -3.88
N GLN A 163 -2.41 -10.66 -3.40
CA GLN A 163 -2.75 -10.42 -1.99
C GLN A 163 -2.57 -11.65 -1.10
N HIS A 164 -2.19 -12.80 -1.67
CA HIS A 164 -1.87 -14.00 -0.91
C HIS A 164 -0.83 -13.71 0.19
N HIS A 165 -0.94 -14.40 1.33
CA HIS A 165 -0.07 -14.18 2.49
C HIS A 165 1.38 -14.64 2.27
N ASP A 166 1.69 -15.29 1.15
CA ASP A 166 3.06 -15.53 0.67
C ASP A 166 3.42 -14.75 -0.60
N ALA A 167 2.55 -13.89 -1.12
CA ALA A 167 2.85 -13.06 -2.27
C ALA A 167 3.34 -11.68 -1.82
N VAL A 168 2.43 -10.75 -1.52
CA VAL A 168 2.79 -9.38 -1.09
C VAL A 168 3.62 -9.36 0.20
N SER A 169 3.57 -10.38 1.04
CA SER A 169 4.44 -10.56 2.21
C SER A 169 5.92 -10.74 1.84
N GLY A 170 6.21 -11.24 0.64
CA GLY A 170 7.56 -11.57 0.20
C GLY A 170 8.12 -12.85 0.84
N THR A 171 7.25 -13.82 1.13
CA THR A 171 7.57 -15.06 1.85
C THR A 171 7.39 -16.34 1.01
N GLU A 172 7.47 -16.20 -0.30
CA GLU A 172 7.54 -17.26 -1.30
C GLU A 172 8.98 -17.53 -1.78
N LYS A 173 9.16 -18.63 -2.52
CA LYS A 173 10.41 -18.93 -3.24
C LYS A 173 10.65 -17.95 -4.38
N GLN A 174 11.91 -17.76 -4.77
CA GLN A 174 12.27 -16.77 -5.79
C GLN A 174 11.57 -16.99 -7.14
N ALA A 175 11.43 -18.24 -7.58
CA ALA A 175 10.72 -18.56 -8.83
C ALA A 175 9.23 -18.19 -8.78
N VAL A 176 8.61 -18.27 -7.60
CA VAL A 176 7.20 -17.91 -7.39
C VAL A 176 7.04 -16.39 -7.38
N THR A 177 7.99 -15.64 -6.79
CA THR A 177 8.03 -14.18 -6.91
C THR A 177 8.07 -13.73 -8.37
N PHE A 178 8.85 -14.42 -9.21
CA PHE A 178 8.90 -14.11 -10.65
C PHE A 178 7.57 -14.40 -11.35
N ASP A 179 6.90 -15.52 -11.03
CA ASP A 179 5.56 -15.82 -11.54
C ASP A 179 4.53 -14.76 -11.10
N TYR A 180 4.56 -14.30 -9.84
CA TYR A 180 3.70 -13.20 -9.40
C TYR A 180 3.97 -11.90 -10.17
N ALA A 181 5.24 -11.54 -10.37
CA ALA A 181 5.60 -10.34 -11.13
C ALA A 181 5.19 -10.44 -12.61
N GLU A 182 5.35 -11.61 -13.24
CA GLU A 182 4.92 -11.88 -14.61
C GLU A 182 3.40 -11.74 -14.75
N ARG A 183 2.63 -12.38 -13.86
CA ARG A 183 1.15 -12.27 -13.84
C ARG A 183 0.68 -10.84 -13.67
N LEU A 184 1.31 -10.07 -12.78
CA LEU A 184 1.01 -8.65 -12.60
C LEU A 184 1.27 -7.86 -13.88
N ALA A 185 2.37 -8.13 -14.59
CA ALA A 185 2.67 -7.51 -15.88
C ALA A 185 1.63 -7.84 -16.94
N ASP A 186 1.21 -9.10 -17.04
CA ASP A 186 0.17 -9.55 -17.97
C ASP A 186 -1.19 -8.91 -17.68
N GLY A 187 -1.53 -8.75 -16.40
CA GLY A 187 -2.71 -8.00 -15.97
C GLY A 187 -2.66 -6.54 -16.40
N VAL A 188 -1.52 -5.86 -16.19
CA VAL A 188 -1.34 -4.46 -16.61
C VAL A 188 -1.47 -4.34 -18.13
N ASN A 189 -0.84 -5.23 -18.90
CA ASN A 189 -0.96 -5.28 -20.35
C ASN A 189 -2.42 -5.43 -20.80
N SER A 190 -3.19 -6.27 -20.10
CA SER A 190 -4.63 -6.44 -20.36
C SER A 190 -5.41 -5.15 -20.08
N GLY A 191 -5.11 -4.43 -18.99
CA GLY A 191 -5.79 -3.18 -18.66
C GLY A 191 -5.47 -2.01 -19.60
N GLN A 192 -4.31 -1.99 -20.26
CA GLN A 192 -3.93 -0.90 -21.17
C GLN A 192 -4.87 -0.78 -22.38
N SER A 193 -5.34 -1.89 -22.96
CA SER A 193 -6.32 -1.84 -24.05
C SER A 193 -7.67 -1.29 -23.62
N VAL A 194 -8.08 -1.56 -22.39
CA VAL A 194 -9.32 -0.99 -21.82
C VAL A 194 -9.21 0.53 -21.69
N VAL A 195 -8.04 1.05 -21.30
CA VAL A 195 -7.80 2.50 -21.27
C VAL A 195 -7.95 3.11 -22.67
N GLN A 196 -7.46 2.44 -23.72
CA GLN A 196 -7.66 2.92 -25.09
C GLN A 196 -9.15 2.98 -25.47
N ASP A 197 -9.94 1.96 -25.12
CA ASP A 197 -11.38 1.94 -25.36
C ASP A 197 -12.11 3.07 -24.61
N VAL A 198 -11.69 3.34 -23.37
CA VAL A 198 -12.21 4.48 -22.60
C VAL A 198 -11.94 5.79 -23.32
N TYR A 199 -10.71 6.02 -23.78
CA TYR A 199 -10.37 7.26 -24.47
C TYR A 199 -11.06 7.37 -25.82
N ASN A 200 -11.26 6.28 -26.55
CA ASN A 200 -12.09 6.25 -27.75
C ASN A 200 -13.52 6.77 -27.46
N SER A 201 -14.08 6.42 -26.30
CA SER A 201 -15.40 6.88 -25.86
C SER A 201 -15.39 8.33 -25.36
N LEU A 202 -14.47 8.68 -24.44
CA LEU A 202 -14.52 9.95 -23.71
C LEU A 202 -13.80 11.11 -24.40
N MET A 203 -12.71 10.87 -25.14
CA MET A 203 -11.95 11.92 -25.82
C MET A 203 -12.50 12.26 -27.21
N SER A 204 -13.15 11.29 -27.86
CA SER A 204 -13.67 11.49 -29.22
C SER A 204 -14.75 12.57 -29.25
N SER A 205 -14.67 13.42 -30.28
CA SER A 205 -15.73 14.38 -30.62
C SER A 205 -16.67 13.83 -31.70
N GLY A 206 -16.61 12.52 -31.98
CA GLY A 206 -17.49 11.83 -32.95
C GLY A 206 -16.98 11.79 -34.40
N ILE A 207 -15.80 12.35 -34.70
CA ILE A 207 -15.25 12.47 -36.07
C ILE A 207 -14.03 11.57 -36.30
N SER A 208 -13.27 11.24 -35.25
CA SER A 208 -12.07 10.41 -35.33
C SER A 208 -11.72 9.84 -33.95
N ASN A 209 -11.11 8.65 -33.91
CA ASN A 209 -10.56 8.09 -32.68
C ASN A 209 -9.30 8.86 -32.25
N PRO A 210 -9.06 9.05 -30.94
CA PRO A 210 -7.81 9.63 -30.45
C PRO A 210 -6.61 8.74 -30.82
N PRO A 211 -5.39 9.31 -30.88
CA PRO A 211 -4.17 8.53 -31.06
C PRO A 211 -4.02 7.42 -30.01
N LEU A 212 -3.32 6.34 -30.40
CA LEU A 212 -3.00 5.23 -29.50
C LEU A 212 -2.25 5.76 -28.28
N GLN A 213 -2.78 5.46 -27.10
CA GLN A 213 -2.14 5.75 -25.83
C GLN A 213 -1.23 4.59 -25.43
N VAL A 214 0.02 4.91 -25.11
CA VAL A 214 1.03 3.94 -24.65
C VAL A 214 1.51 4.32 -23.25
N PHE A 215 1.97 3.33 -22.50
CA PHE A 215 2.45 3.53 -21.12
C PHE A 215 3.95 3.28 -21.04
N CYS A 216 4.64 4.11 -20.24
CA CYS A 216 6.05 3.91 -19.92
C CYS A 216 6.17 3.25 -18.55
N LEU A 217 6.29 1.92 -18.53
CA LEU A 217 6.33 1.13 -17.29
C LEU A 217 7.69 1.20 -16.55
N SER A 218 8.70 1.83 -17.17
CA SER A 218 10.08 1.90 -16.65
C SER A 218 10.51 3.33 -16.28
N LEU A 219 9.55 4.21 -15.94
CA LEU A 219 9.83 5.60 -15.56
C LEU A 219 10.75 5.71 -14.33
N ASN A 220 10.61 4.79 -13.37
CA ASN A 220 11.42 4.78 -12.13
C ASN A 220 12.93 4.54 -12.38
N VAL A 221 13.28 3.85 -13.46
CA VAL A 221 14.65 3.62 -13.93
C VAL A 221 15.02 4.57 -15.08
N SER A 222 14.27 5.65 -15.24
CA SER A 222 14.52 6.73 -16.20
C SER A 222 14.49 6.27 -17.67
N VAL A 223 13.55 5.39 -18.01
CA VAL A 223 13.32 4.91 -19.38
C VAL A 223 11.87 5.17 -19.79
N CYS A 224 11.69 5.84 -20.93
CA CYS A 224 10.38 6.03 -21.56
C CYS A 224 10.56 6.29 -23.05
N ASN A 225 10.21 5.30 -23.87
CA ASN A 225 10.47 5.34 -25.31
C ASN A 225 9.91 6.60 -25.98
N VAL A 226 8.71 7.05 -25.61
CA VAL A 226 8.06 8.21 -26.25
C VAL A 226 8.81 9.51 -25.93
N SER A 227 9.11 9.80 -24.66
CA SER A 227 9.79 11.04 -24.27
C SER A 227 11.26 11.09 -24.71
N GLN A 228 11.83 9.93 -25.03
CA GLN A 228 13.22 9.78 -25.47
C GLN A 228 13.40 9.80 -27.00
N SER A 229 12.45 9.24 -27.75
CA SER A 229 12.53 9.12 -29.22
C SER A 229 11.76 10.21 -29.97
N SER A 230 10.77 10.83 -29.32
CA SER A 230 9.86 11.78 -29.97
C SER A 230 10.21 13.22 -29.65
N SER A 231 10.26 14.07 -30.69
CA SER A 231 10.47 15.52 -30.53
C SER A 231 9.18 16.27 -30.20
N ASN A 232 8.02 15.67 -30.49
CA ASN A 232 6.70 16.21 -30.20
C ASN A 232 5.79 15.07 -29.75
N PHE A 233 5.30 15.13 -28.52
CA PHE A 233 4.43 14.10 -27.96
C PHE A 233 3.39 14.72 -27.04
N GLN A 234 2.33 13.97 -26.76
CA GLN A 234 1.34 14.33 -25.75
C GLN A 234 1.45 13.44 -24.53
N ILE A 235 0.99 13.97 -23.40
CA ILE A 235 0.89 13.29 -22.12
C ILE A 235 -0.54 13.43 -21.66
N THR A 236 -1.27 12.33 -21.54
CA THR A 236 -2.60 12.29 -20.94
C THR A 236 -2.46 11.78 -19.52
N LEU A 237 -2.99 12.53 -18.56
CA LEU A 237 -2.96 12.18 -17.15
C LEU A 237 -4.37 12.00 -16.64
N TYR A 238 -4.70 10.82 -16.12
CA TYR A 238 -5.97 10.53 -15.46
C TYR A 238 -5.80 10.57 -13.93
N ASN A 239 -6.61 11.37 -13.25
CA ASN A 239 -6.68 11.46 -11.81
C ASN A 239 -7.85 10.63 -11.27
N PRO A 240 -7.58 9.54 -10.54
CA PRO A 240 -8.63 8.69 -9.98
C PRO A 240 -9.31 9.28 -8.74
N LEU A 241 -8.73 10.32 -8.14
CA LEU A 241 -9.28 10.97 -6.95
C LEU A 241 -10.43 11.91 -7.31
N VAL A 242 -11.44 11.97 -6.44
CA VAL A 242 -12.62 12.84 -6.55
C VAL A 242 -12.37 14.31 -6.22
N ARG A 243 -11.11 14.72 -6.19
CA ARG A 243 -10.64 16.08 -5.91
C ARG A 243 -9.59 16.46 -6.96
N SER A 244 -9.49 17.75 -7.26
CA SER A 244 -8.40 18.22 -8.12
C SER A 244 -7.06 17.97 -7.43
N VAL A 245 -6.07 17.49 -8.20
CA VAL A 245 -4.73 17.18 -7.72
C VAL A 245 -3.73 17.99 -8.55
N PHE A 246 -2.76 18.60 -7.87
CA PHE A 246 -1.55 19.08 -8.52
C PHE A 246 -0.55 17.93 -8.52
N TYR A 247 -0.16 17.44 -9.69
CA TYR A 247 0.75 16.31 -9.83
C TYR A 247 2.03 16.79 -10.51
N THR A 248 3.18 16.49 -9.90
CA THR A 248 4.47 16.81 -10.49
C THR A 248 4.83 15.72 -11.50
N VAL A 249 4.74 16.06 -12.78
CA VAL A 249 5.14 15.16 -13.87
C VAL A 249 6.65 15.18 -13.99
N ARG A 250 7.27 14.00 -13.98
CA ARG A 250 8.72 13.77 -14.10
C ARG A 250 8.97 12.79 -15.23
N LEU A 251 9.61 13.23 -16.32
CA LEU A 251 9.81 12.40 -17.52
C LEU A 251 11.28 12.29 -17.91
N PRO A 252 11.81 11.07 -18.13
CA PRO A 252 13.18 10.91 -18.61
C PRO A 252 13.31 11.44 -20.04
N VAL A 253 14.31 12.30 -20.27
CA VAL A 253 14.53 12.97 -21.56
C VAL A 253 16.03 13.10 -21.87
N PHE A 254 16.39 13.15 -23.16
CA PHE A 254 17.78 13.38 -23.59
C PHE A 254 18.12 14.86 -23.80
N GLY A 255 17.13 15.69 -24.17
CA GLY A 255 17.35 17.12 -24.37
C GLY A 255 17.55 17.88 -23.06
N SER A 256 18.05 19.10 -23.15
CA SER A 256 18.17 20.04 -22.01
C SER A 256 17.10 21.12 -21.98
N LYS A 257 16.22 21.18 -22.99
CA LYS A 257 15.17 22.19 -23.08
C LYS A 257 13.94 21.66 -23.78
N TYR A 258 12.79 21.85 -23.12
CA TYR A 258 11.48 21.47 -23.61
C TYR A 258 10.49 22.62 -23.40
N ILE A 259 9.46 22.66 -24.23
CA ILE A 259 8.31 23.55 -24.07
C ILE A 259 7.10 22.66 -23.77
N VAL A 260 6.39 22.96 -22.69
CA VAL A 260 5.18 22.25 -22.29
C VAL A 260 3.98 23.17 -22.48
N TYR A 261 3.03 22.73 -23.31
CA TYR A 261 1.75 23.39 -23.54
C TYR A 261 0.65 22.72 -22.71
N LYS A 262 -0.28 23.53 -22.21
CA LYS A 262 -1.49 23.11 -21.49
C LYS A 262 -2.50 22.39 -22.38
N GLU A 263 -3.63 22.02 -21.79
CA GLU A 263 -4.77 21.39 -22.45
C GLU A 263 -5.39 22.21 -23.58
N ASP A 264 -5.15 23.53 -23.64
CA ASP A 264 -5.61 24.42 -24.70
C ASP A 264 -4.71 24.42 -25.95
N GLY A 265 -3.57 23.70 -25.89
CA GLY A 265 -2.61 23.59 -26.99
C GLY A 265 -1.86 24.88 -27.32
N SER A 266 -1.95 25.93 -26.50
CA SER A 266 -1.33 27.23 -26.79
C SER A 266 -0.67 27.91 -25.58
N THR A 267 -1.19 27.72 -24.37
CA THR A 267 -0.59 28.27 -23.15
C THR A 267 0.61 27.44 -22.74
N ILE A 268 1.78 28.09 -22.62
CA ILE A 268 3.02 27.47 -22.13
C ILE A 268 3.04 27.52 -20.60
N ILE A 269 3.49 26.44 -19.96
CA ILE A 269 3.73 26.40 -18.52
C ILE A 269 5.22 26.39 -18.20
N THR A 270 5.53 26.79 -16.98
CA THR A 270 6.84 26.63 -16.38
C THR A 270 7.19 25.14 -16.28
N SER A 271 8.39 24.80 -16.72
CA SER A 271 8.96 23.47 -16.60
C SER A 271 10.46 23.56 -16.36
N ASP A 272 10.99 22.69 -15.52
CA ASP A 272 12.43 22.53 -15.33
C ASP A 272 12.93 21.33 -16.14
N VAL A 273 14.22 21.36 -16.50
CA VAL A 273 14.93 20.16 -16.95
C VAL A 273 16.10 19.98 -16.00
N LEU A 274 16.12 18.88 -15.25
CA LEU A 274 17.14 18.61 -14.23
C LEU A 274 17.95 17.36 -14.60
N PRO A 275 19.23 17.27 -14.22
CA PRO A 275 20.01 16.04 -14.36
C PRO A 275 19.47 14.92 -13.47
N ILE A 276 19.57 13.67 -13.93
CA ILE A 276 19.28 12.48 -13.12
C ILE A 276 20.57 12.09 -12.38
N PRO A 277 20.61 12.14 -11.03
CA PRO A 277 21.86 11.97 -10.27
C PRO A 277 22.37 10.53 -10.26
N THR A 278 21.46 9.54 -10.28
CA THR A 278 21.79 8.13 -10.16
C THR A 278 21.17 7.34 -11.30
N LYS A 279 22.01 6.69 -12.11
CA LYS A 279 21.57 5.74 -13.13
C LYS A 279 21.47 4.35 -12.52
N ILE A 280 20.26 3.82 -12.40
CA ILE A 280 20.02 2.45 -11.89
C ILE A 280 20.54 1.42 -12.89
N LEU A 281 20.20 1.60 -14.18
CA LEU A 281 20.66 0.75 -15.25
C LEU A 281 21.96 1.31 -15.85
N LYS A 282 22.92 0.44 -16.16
CA LYS A 282 24.15 0.80 -16.87
C LYS A 282 23.96 0.61 -18.38
N ASP A 283 22.96 1.30 -18.93
CA ASP A 283 22.57 1.22 -20.35
C ASP A 283 22.52 2.62 -20.98
N ASN A 284 22.85 2.70 -22.27
CA ASN A 284 22.77 3.90 -23.09
C ASN A 284 21.32 4.36 -23.33
N HIS A 285 20.33 3.50 -23.09
CA HIS A 285 18.91 3.85 -23.15
C HIS A 285 18.42 4.65 -21.91
N VAL A 286 19.24 4.81 -20.88
CA VAL A 286 18.87 5.57 -19.67
C VAL A 286 19.08 7.06 -19.91
N SER A 287 18.02 7.86 -19.74
CA SER A 287 18.12 9.32 -19.87
C SER A 287 19.09 9.93 -18.86
N THR A 288 19.72 11.02 -19.27
CA THR A 288 20.60 11.82 -18.41
C THR A 288 19.87 12.95 -17.70
N ASN A 289 18.73 13.38 -18.24
CA ASN A 289 17.93 14.47 -17.70
C ASN A 289 16.48 14.00 -17.47
N GLU A 290 15.75 14.75 -16.66
CA GLU A 290 14.30 14.67 -16.58
C GLU A 290 13.63 16.02 -16.80
N LEU A 291 12.51 16.01 -17.50
CA LEU A 291 11.60 17.13 -17.65
C LEU A 291 10.60 17.12 -16.49
N ILE A 292 10.50 18.24 -15.78
CA ILE A 292 9.66 18.39 -14.59
C ILE A 292 8.68 19.53 -14.80
N PHE A 293 7.39 19.28 -14.58
CA PHE A 293 6.39 20.34 -14.57
C PHE A 293 5.19 19.98 -13.68
N LEU A 294 4.48 21.00 -13.22
CA LEU A 294 3.29 20.81 -12.40
C LEU A 294 2.04 20.74 -13.28
N ALA A 295 1.35 19.60 -13.25
CA ALA A 295 0.07 19.39 -13.93
C ALA A 295 -1.09 19.57 -12.95
N GLN A 296 -2.10 20.37 -13.33
CA GLN A 296 -3.36 20.44 -12.59
C GLN A 296 -4.37 19.46 -13.19
N LEU A 297 -4.80 18.49 -12.40
CA LEU A 297 -5.70 17.43 -12.82
C LEU A 297 -7.14 17.73 -12.38
N PRO A 298 -8.15 17.54 -13.26
CA PRO A 298 -9.54 17.58 -12.83
C PRO A 298 -9.86 16.40 -11.90
N PRO A 299 -10.86 16.53 -11.01
CA PRO A 299 -11.30 15.40 -10.19
C PRO A 299 -11.90 14.30 -11.08
N LEU A 300 -11.59 13.04 -10.77
CA LEU A 300 -12.16 11.86 -11.41
C LEU A 300 -12.13 11.96 -12.95
N GLY A 301 -10.97 12.30 -13.52
CA GLY A 301 -10.94 12.79 -14.88
C GLY A 301 -9.54 12.91 -15.45
N PHE A 302 -9.45 13.26 -16.73
CA PHE A 302 -8.18 13.37 -17.44
C PHE A 302 -7.91 14.77 -17.96
N VAL A 303 -6.62 15.04 -18.19
CA VAL A 303 -6.13 16.23 -18.87
C VAL A 303 -4.93 15.87 -19.76
N THR A 304 -4.81 16.50 -20.92
CA THR A 304 -3.73 16.29 -21.89
C THR A 304 -2.82 17.51 -21.94
N TYR A 305 -1.51 17.29 -21.80
CA TYR A 305 -0.46 18.28 -22.03
C TYR A 305 0.33 17.90 -23.28
N PHE A 306 0.97 18.89 -23.91
CA PHE A 306 1.78 18.67 -25.12
C PHE A 306 3.22 19.11 -24.90
N VAL A 307 4.17 18.27 -25.27
CA VAL A 307 5.59 18.53 -25.06
C VAL A 307 6.29 18.64 -26.42
N LYS A 308 7.13 19.67 -26.54
CA LYS A 308 7.97 19.91 -27.71
C LYS A 308 9.42 20.09 -27.28
N ALA A 309 10.31 19.28 -27.83
CA ALA A 309 11.76 19.45 -27.65
C ALA A 309 12.22 20.75 -28.32
N ALA A 310 13.08 21.51 -27.64
CA ALA A 310 13.84 22.60 -28.25
C ALA A 310 15.20 22.05 -28.77
N SER A 311 15.79 22.73 -29.74
CA SER A 311 16.92 22.24 -30.55
C SER A 311 18.27 22.00 -29.84
N ASN A 312 18.32 21.93 -28.50
CA ASN A 312 19.56 21.75 -27.72
C ASN A 312 19.60 20.39 -27.01
N ILE A 313 20.69 19.64 -27.24
CA ILE A 313 20.92 18.27 -26.75
C ILE A 313 22.18 18.20 -25.85
N SER A 314 22.44 19.23 -25.04
CA SER A 314 23.54 19.17 -24.07
C SER A 314 23.03 18.48 -22.78
N PRO A 315 23.68 17.42 -22.27
CA PRO A 315 23.32 16.82 -20.98
C PRO A 315 23.61 17.80 -19.84
N LEU A 316 22.71 17.86 -18.85
CA LEU A 316 22.91 18.67 -17.64
C LEU A 316 23.64 17.85 -16.57
N THR A 317 24.25 18.50 -15.60
CA THR A 317 24.94 17.85 -14.47
C THR A 317 24.67 18.60 -13.18
N PHE A 318 24.70 17.89 -12.04
CA PHE A 318 24.76 18.56 -10.73
C PHE A 318 26.08 19.33 -10.64
N GLU A 319 26.00 20.65 -10.42
CA GLU A 319 27.17 21.50 -10.28
C GLU A 319 27.69 21.41 -8.83
N SER A 320 28.57 20.45 -8.56
CA SER A 320 29.33 20.39 -7.30
C SER A 320 30.59 21.28 -7.31
N GLU A 321 30.80 22.08 -8.35
CA GLU A 321 32.04 22.81 -8.62
C GLU A 321 31.95 24.32 -8.32
N LYS A 322 31.23 24.71 -7.27
CA LYS A 322 31.50 26.03 -6.70
C LYS A 322 32.71 25.92 -5.79
N GLU A 323 33.78 26.64 -6.11
CA GLU A 323 34.98 26.76 -5.24
C GLU A 323 34.65 27.39 -3.86
N GLN A 324 33.52 28.12 -3.76
CA GLN A 324 32.98 28.69 -2.52
C GLN A 324 31.48 28.39 -2.40
N LEU A 325 31.10 27.72 -1.32
CA LEU A 325 29.69 27.46 -0.97
C LEU A 325 29.17 28.60 -0.07
N GLU A 326 28.04 29.18 -0.45
CA GLU A 326 27.34 30.21 0.32
C GLU A 326 26.32 29.57 1.28
N PRO A 327 25.85 30.25 2.35
CA PRO A 327 24.82 29.72 3.24
C PRO A 327 23.54 29.25 2.53
N ASN A 328 23.19 29.89 1.41
CA ASN A 328 22.04 29.51 0.57
C ASN A 328 22.23 28.20 -0.21
N ASP A 329 23.46 27.67 -0.31
CA ASP A 329 23.76 26.38 -0.96
C ASP A 329 23.44 25.16 -0.06
N PHE A 330 22.93 25.41 1.16
CA PHE A 330 22.53 24.39 2.13
C PHE A 330 21.05 24.47 2.54
N VAL A 331 20.20 25.13 1.74
CA VAL A 331 18.77 25.29 2.04
C VAL A 331 17.93 24.93 0.81
N LEU A 332 16.97 24.03 1.02
CA LEU A 332 15.84 23.79 0.11
C LEU A 332 14.61 24.47 0.68
N GLN A 333 13.95 25.32 -0.10
CA GLN A 333 12.82 26.11 0.38
C GLN A 333 11.71 26.21 -0.67
N GLY A 334 10.52 25.72 -0.33
CA GLY A 334 9.30 25.89 -1.10
C GLY A 334 8.40 26.94 -0.46
N LYS A 335 7.10 26.90 -0.80
CA LYS A 335 6.10 27.80 -0.21
C LYS A 335 5.71 27.42 1.22
N TYR A 336 5.67 26.13 1.53
CA TYR A 336 5.08 25.62 2.78
C TYR A 336 6.08 24.96 3.72
N VAL A 337 7.20 24.46 3.19
CA VAL A 337 8.22 23.75 3.95
C VAL A 337 9.61 24.12 3.47
N SER A 338 10.57 24.11 4.37
CA SER A 338 12.00 24.18 4.05
C SER A 338 12.79 23.16 4.85
N VAL A 339 13.92 22.73 4.32
CA VAL A 339 14.92 21.96 5.04
C VAL A 339 16.29 22.58 4.87
N THR A 340 17.13 22.40 5.89
CA THR A 340 18.52 22.87 5.87
C THR A 340 19.49 21.70 6.02
N PHE A 341 20.70 21.91 5.53
CA PHE A 341 21.81 20.97 5.60
C PHE A 341 22.96 21.57 6.42
N ASP A 342 23.78 20.73 7.03
CA ASP A 342 25.04 21.15 7.63
C ASP A 342 26.15 21.32 6.56
N GLU A 343 27.33 21.80 6.98
CA GLU A 343 28.48 22.00 6.06
C GLU A 343 28.97 20.70 5.40
N SER A 344 28.66 19.54 5.98
CA SER A 344 28.98 18.23 5.41
C SER A 344 27.89 17.72 4.46
N GLY A 345 26.78 18.44 4.35
CA GLY A 345 25.62 18.10 3.53
C GLY A 345 24.64 17.14 4.21
N ASN A 346 24.71 16.92 5.52
CA ASN A 346 23.70 16.11 6.24
C ASN A 346 22.44 16.93 6.50
N LEU A 347 21.27 16.27 6.52
CA LEU A 347 20.02 16.92 6.90
C LEU A 347 20.11 17.43 8.34
N HIS A 348 19.74 18.70 8.55
CA HIS A 348 19.95 19.40 9.82
C HIS A 348 18.65 19.87 10.48
N SER A 349 17.71 20.42 9.68
CA SER A 349 16.43 20.89 10.22
C SER A 349 15.30 20.80 9.21
N ILE A 350 14.07 20.80 9.71
CA ILE A 350 12.83 20.94 8.95
C ILE A 350 12.02 22.10 9.54
N THR A 351 11.46 22.92 8.67
CA THR A 351 10.60 24.06 9.06
C THR A 351 9.28 24.00 8.33
N ASN A 352 8.18 24.02 9.07
CA ASN A 352 6.87 24.35 8.53
C ASN A 352 6.77 25.88 8.40
N LEU A 353 6.83 26.38 7.17
CA LEU A 353 6.84 27.82 6.88
C LEU A 353 5.47 28.47 7.10
N THR A 354 4.40 27.68 7.19
CA THR A 354 3.04 28.19 7.45
C THR A 354 2.87 28.55 8.92
N SER A 355 3.34 27.69 9.82
CA SER A 355 3.28 27.93 11.28
C SER A 355 4.52 28.63 11.84
N GLY A 356 5.63 28.65 11.09
CA GLY A 356 6.94 29.12 11.57
C GLY A 356 7.64 28.12 12.50
N THR A 357 7.13 26.89 12.62
CA THR A 357 7.71 25.86 13.50
C THR A 357 8.93 25.24 12.86
N THR A 358 10.07 25.27 13.55
CA THR A 358 11.32 24.61 13.15
C THR A 358 11.71 23.56 14.17
N LEU A 359 12.11 22.39 13.69
CA LEU A 359 12.70 21.33 14.52
C LEU A 359 14.06 20.89 13.95
N PRO A 360 15.03 20.54 14.81
CA PRO A 360 16.20 19.80 14.37
C PRO A 360 15.74 18.46 13.78
N LEU A 361 16.31 18.07 12.65
CA LEU A 361 15.99 16.82 11.98
C LEU A 361 17.26 16.22 11.42
N LEU A 362 17.65 15.08 11.96
CA LEU A 362 18.75 14.28 11.48
C LEU A 362 18.20 13.11 10.68
N GLN A 363 18.88 12.72 9.61
CA GLN A 363 18.59 11.48 8.89
C GLN A 363 19.89 10.75 8.57
N ASN A 364 19.90 9.43 8.79
CA ASN A 364 20.99 8.56 8.38
C ASN A 364 20.47 7.19 7.90
N PHE A 365 21.25 6.56 7.02
CA PHE A 365 21.09 5.13 6.73
C PHE A 365 21.90 4.29 7.71
N MET A 366 21.37 3.12 8.05
CA MET A 366 22.05 2.15 8.89
C MET A 366 21.71 0.75 8.40
N TYR A 367 22.37 -0.27 8.95
CA TYR A 367 21.92 -1.64 8.75
C TYR A 367 22.04 -2.47 10.02
N TYR A 368 21.08 -3.38 10.20
CA TYR A 368 21.23 -4.50 11.11
C TYR A 368 21.85 -5.68 10.37
N SER A 369 22.83 -6.34 10.98
CA SER A 369 23.36 -7.61 10.49
C SER A 369 22.39 -8.73 10.84
N GLY A 370 21.85 -9.45 9.86
CA GLY A 370 20.95 -10.58 10.10
C GLY A 370 21.66 -11.69 10.88
N PHE A 371 21.01 -12.23 11.92
CA PHE A 371 21.59 -13.29 12.74
C PHE A 371 21.76 -14.59 11.92
N PRO A 372 22.99 -15.14 11.80
CA PRO A 372 23.29 -16.31 10.99
C PRO A 372 23.01 -17.62 11.76
N GLY A 373 21.75 -17.81 12.14
CA GLY A 373 21.30 -18.95 12.92
C GLY A 373 21.25 -20.27 12.13
N ASN A 374 21.29 -21.41 12.84
CA ASN A 374 21.10 -22.74 12.25
C ASN A 374 19.70 -23.32 12.49
N ASN A 375 18.79 -22.56 13.09
CA ASN A 375 17.39 -22.88 13.36
C ASN A 375 17.14 -24.10 14.27
N SER A 376 18.16 -24.62 14.97
CA SER A 376 18.02 -25.76 15.90
C SER A 376 17.18 -25.47 17.15
N GLY A 377 16.80 -24.21 17.38
CA GLY A 377 16.00 -23.73 18.51
C GLY A 377 15.85 -22.20 18.45
N GLY A 378 15.08 -21.60 19.36
CA GLY A 378 14.84 -20.15 19.39
C GLY A 378 16.13 -19.33 19.45
N GLN A 379 17.05 -19.69 20.36
CA GLN A 379 18.38 -19.07 20.47
C GLN A 379 19.22 -19.11 19.18
N ASN A 380 18.95 -20.07 18.28
CA ASN A 380 19.65 -20.23 17.01
C ASN A 380 18.77 -19.87 15.79
N GLN A 381 17.63 -19.20 15.97
CA GLN A 381 16.75 -18.73 14.90
C GLN A 381 17.51 -17.76 13.97
N ALA A 382 17.57 -18.04 12.67
CA ALA A 382 18.13 -17.11 11.70
C ALA A 382 17.17 -15.97 11.37
N SER A 383 17.70 -14.82 10.95
CA SER A 383 16.92 -13.84 10.20
C SER A 383 16.68 -14.37 8.78
N GLY A 384 15.48 -14.19 8.23
CA GLY A 384 15.09 -14.70 6.91
C GLY A 384 13.93 -13.93 6.30
N ALA A 385 13.20 -14.56 5.38
CA ALA A 385 12.08 -13.91 4.68
C ALA A 385 10.95 -13.48 5.65
N TYR A 386 10.68 -14.27 6.69
CA TYR A 386 9.66 -14.01 7.71
C TYR A 386 10.24 -13.27 8.91
N ILE A 387 11.33 -13.83 9.45
CA ILE A 387 11.89 -13.41 10.72
C ILE A 387 12.84 -12.22 10.53
N PHE A 388 12.69 -11.21 11.38
CA PHE A 388 13.73 -10.22 11.61
C PHE A 388 14.41 -10.56 12.94
N ARG A 389 15.69 -10.93 12.87
CA ARG A 389 16.51 -11.14 14.06
C ARG A 389 17.87 -10.49 13.87
N PRO A 390 18.09 -9.29 14.41
CA PRO A 390 19.37 -8.63 14.29
C PRO A 390 20.41 -9.31 15.19
N SER A 391 21.67 -9.40 14.74
CA SER A 391 22.79 -9.90 15.54
C SER A 391 23.16 -8.98 16.72
N SER A 392 22.74 -7.72 16.64
CA SER A 392 23.01 -6.66 17.62
C SER A 392 21.81 -5.73 17.67
N ASN A 393 21.44 -5.26 18.86
CA ASN A 393 20.40 -4.25 19.03
C ASN A 393 20.81 -2.86 18.52
N THR A 394 22.11 -2.63 18.34
CA THR A 394 22.65 -1.40 17.75
C THR A 394 22.98 -1.67 16.28
N PRO A 395 22.37 -0.93 15.33
CA PRO A 395 22.70 -1.05 13.92
C PRO A 395 24.03 -0.37 13.61
N THR A 396 24.65 -0.77 12.50
CA THR A 396 25.86 -0.13 11.98
C THR A 396 25.48 1.10 11.17
N ASN A 397 26.01 2.26 11.54
CA ASN A 397 25.76 3.51 10.82
C ASN A 397 26.44 3.51 9.44
N ILE A 398 25.77 4.09 8.45
CA ILE A 398 26.29 4.31 7.10
C ILE A 398 26.38 5.83 6.90
N PRO A 399 27.56 6.45 7.12
CA PRO A 399 27.70 7.90 7.04
C PRO A 399 27.61 8.40 5.60
N LEU A 400 27.28 9.67 5.45
CA LEU A 400 27.35 10.36 4.16
C LEU A 400 28.80 10.34 3.62
N LYS A 401 28.99 9.83 2.41
CA LYS A 401 30.31 9.77 1.74
C LYS A 401 30.57 10.99 0.87
N ARG A 402 29.53 11.48 0.17
CA ARG A 402 29.63 12.64 -0.72
C ARG A 402 28.34 13.44 -0.71
N TRP A 403 28.49 14.75 -0.51
CA TRP A 403 27.46 15.75 -0.79
C TRP A 403 27.47 16.13 -2.27
N GLY A 404 26.32 16.02 -2.93
CA GLY A 404 26.13 16.32 -4.34
C GLY A 404 25.78 17.78 -4.64
N GLY A 405 25.49 18.58 -3.61
CA GLY A 405 25.00 19.94 -3.75
C GLY A 405 23.48 20.03 -3.94
N ILE A 406 23.01 21.27 -4.12
CA ILE A 406 21.62 21.61 -4.37
C ILE A 406 21.46 22.12 -5.80
N ILE A 407 20.41 21.67 -6.50
CA ILE A 407 19.90 22.31 -7.71
C ILE A 407 18.59 23.02 -7.40
N LYS A 408 18.46 24.28 -7.83
CA LYS A 408 17.25 25.08 -7.66
C LYS A 408 16.53 25.26 -9.00
N GLY A 409 15.50 24.45 -9.21
CA GLY A 409 14.52 24.63 -10.27
C GLY A 409 13.41 25.60 -9.85
N SER A 410 12.57 25.95 -10.83
CA SER A 410 11.39 26.80 -10.65
C SER A 410 10.17 26.03 -10.10
N VAL A 411 10.13 24.71 -10.30
CA VAL A 411 9.08 23.79 -9.84
C VAL A 411 9.55 23.01 -8.60
N VAL A 412 10.82 22.61 -8.57
CA VAL A 412 11.41 21.79 -7.52
C VAL A 412 12.85 22.18 -7.23
N GLN A 413 13.26 22.07 -5.97
CA GLN A 413 14.65 22.12 -5.56
C GLN A 413 15.07 20.75 -5.03
N GLU A 414 16.27 20.32 -5.38
CA GLU A 414 16.78 18.98 -5.08
C GLU A 414 18.16 19.03 -4.45
N ALA A 415 18.36 18.23 -3.40
CA ALA A 415 19.66 17.94 -2.81
C ALA A 415 20.03 16.48 -3.07
N PHE A 416 21.25 16.23 -3.54
CA PHE A 416 21.75 14.87 -3.76
C PHE A 416 22.76 14.44 -2.70
N GLN A 417 22.59 13.23 -2.17
CA GLN A 417 23.47 12.63 -1.16
C GLN A 417 23.87 11.21 -1.57
N GLN A 418 25.16 10.92 -1.50
CA GLN A 418 25.72 9.58 -1.71
C GLN A 418 26.33 9.07 -0.40
N PHE A 419 25.82 7.94 0.11
CA PHE A 419 26.28 7.34 1.36
C PHE A 419 27.31 6.24 1.12
N THR A 420 27.09 5.39 0.12
CA THR A 420 28.02 4.35 -0.33
C THR A 420 27.90 4.21 -1.84
N ASP A 421 28.67 3.32 -2.48
CA ASP A 421 28.51 3.08 -3.93
C ASP A 421 27.18 2.35 -4.28
N TRP A 422 26.41 1.92 -3.27
CA TRP A 422 25.14 1.19 -3.40
C TRP A 422 23.99 1.84 -2.60
N ILE A 423 24.20 3.02 -1.99
CA ILE A 423 23.16 3.83 -1.33
C ILE A 423 23.32 5.30 -1.72
N SER A 424 22.24 5.86 -2.25
CA SER A 424 22.10 7.28 -2.52
C SER A 424 20.66 7.74 -2.22
N GLN A 425 20.47 9.03 -2.04
CA GLN A 425 19.14 9.63 -1.97
C GLN A 425 19.09 11.03 -2.59
N VAL A 426 17.89 11.43 -2.97
CA VAL A 426 17.54 12.78 -3.41
C VAL A 426 16.48 13.32 -2.46
N ILE A 427 16.75 14.46 -1.82
CA ILE A 427 15.80 15.18 -0.99
C ILE A 427 15.21 16.31 -1.80
N ARG A 428 13.89 16.42 -1.83
CA ARG A 428 13.18 17.36 -2.70
C ARG A 428 12.21 18.22 -1.90
N VAL A 429 12.21 19.50 -2.24
CA VAL A 429 11.19 20.45 -1.81
C VAL A 429 10.57 21.05 -3.07
N TYR A 430 9.30 20.71 -3.29
CA TYR A 430 8.51 21.29 -4.38
C TYR A 430 7.97 22.65 -3.96
N GLN A 431 7.80 23.54 -4.94
CA GLN A 431 7.32 24.89 -4.70
C GLN A 431 5.93 24.92 -4.06
N ASP A 432 5.06 23.96 -4.36
CA ASP A 432 3.64 23.95 -4.01
C ASP A 432 3.21 22.82 -3.06
N LYS A 433 4.16 22.10 -2.43
CA LYS A 433 3.86 20.95 -1.56
C LYS A 433 4.16 21.23 -0.07
N PRO A 434 3.29 20.79 0.85
CA PRO A 434 3.47 20.96 2.30
C PRO A 434 4.29 19.84 2.95
N TYR A 435 5.16 19.18 2.19
CA TYR A 435 5.95 18.04 2.64
C TYR A 435 7.31 18.01 1.95
N VAL A 436 8.26 17.32 2.57
CA VAL A 436 9.57 17.01 1.99
C VAL A 436 9.49 15.61 1.39
N GLU A 437 9.97 15.44 0.16
CA GLU A 437 10.06 14.12 -0.48
C GLU A 437 11.50 13.61 -0.40
N ILE A 438 11.69 12.36 0.01
CA ILE A 438 13.00 11.71 0.13
C ILE A 438 12.96 10.42 -0.69
N GLU A 439 13.57 10.46 -1.87
CA GLU A 439 13.72 9.30 -2.73
C GLU A 439 15.08 8.64 -2.47
N TRP A 440 15.08 7.38 -2.10
CA TRP A 440 16.29 6.59 -1.87
C TRP A 440 16.47 5.54 -2.97
N THR A 441 17.72 5.23 -3.29
CA THR A 441 18.10 4.12 -4.18
C THR A 441 19.12 3.25 -3.45
N ILE A 442 18.77 1.97 -3.26
CA ILE A 442 19.51 1.02 -2.43
C ILE A 442 19.74 -0.27 -3.21
N GLY A 443 21.00 -0.65 -3.33
CA GLY A 443 21.45 -1.90 -3.91
C GLY A 443 22.52 -1.70 -5.00
N PRO A 444 23.21 -2.79 -5.40
CA PRO A 444 23.13 -4.13 -4.83
C PRO A 444 23.72 -4.15 -3.40
N ILE A 445 22.98 -4.69 -2.43
CA ILE A 445 23.46 -4.80 -1.04
C ILE A 445 24.65 -5.78 -1.02
N PRO A 446 25.86 -5.37 -0.59
CA PRO A 446 27.04 -6.22 -0.68
C PRO A 446 26.97 -7.38 0.32
N ILE A 447 27.44 -8.56 -0.12
CA ILE A 447 27.48 -9.78 0.70
C ILE A 447 28.86 -10.47 0.68
N ASP A 448 29.88 -9.82 0.11
CA ASP A 448 31.24 -10.36 0.02
C ASP A 448 31.88 -10.59 1.39
N ASP A 449 31.41 -9.84 2.40
CA ASP A 449 31.75 -9.98 3.81
C ASP A 449 31.02 -11.15 4.51
N LYS A 450 30.14 -11.87 3.78
CA LYS A 450 29.29 -12.96 4.29
C LYS A 450 28.33 -12.51 5.40
N ILE A 451 27.94 -11.23 5.40
CA ILE A 451 26.99 -10.66 6.35
C ILE A 451 25.72 -10.27 5.62
N GLY A 452 24.59 -10.88 6.00
CA GLY A 452 23.27 -10.42 5.59
C GLY A 452 22.94 -9.06 6.21
N LYS A 453 22.36 -8.14 5.43
CA LYS A 453 22.12 -6.76 5.85
C LYS A 453 20.67 -6.36 5.65
N GLU A 454 20.12 -5.72 6.67
CA GLU A 454 18.76 -5.21 6.71
C GLU A 454 18.85 -3.68 6.85
N ILE A 455 18.62 -2.98 5.75
CA ILE A 455 18.89 -1.55 5.61
C ILE A 455 17.72 -0.76 6.15
N VAL A 456 18.02 0.21 7.01
CA VAL A 456 17.05 1.13 7.60
C VAL A 456 17.43 2.57 7.28
N THR A 457 16.41 3.42 7.13
CA THR A 457 16.56 4.87 7.24
C THR A 457 15.93 5.31 8.55
N ARG A 458 16.63 6.18 9.28
CA ARG A 458 16.14 6.71 10.56
C ARG A 458 16.12 8.23 10.50
N TYR A 459 14.97 8.79 10.85
CA TYR A 459 14.77 10.21 11.11
C TYR A 459 14.79 10.42 12.62
N THR A 460 15.59 11.36 13.11
CA THR A 460 15.71 11.66 14.53
C THR A 460 15.47 13.14 14.79
N ILE A 461 14.55 13.44 15.71
CA ILE A 461 14.32 14.79 16.24
C ILE A 461 14.81 14.80 17.70
N PRO A 462 16.03 15.30 17.99
CA PRO A 462 16.58 15.25 19.34
C PRO A 462 15.68 15.93 20.38
N GLY A 463 15.35 15.21 21.45
CA GLY A 463 14.54 15.74 22.56
C GLY A 463 13.07 15.98 22.18
N PHE A 464 12.53 15.24 21.23
CA PHE A 464 11.16 15.41 20.78
C PHE A 464 10.12 15.08 21.84
N GLY A 465 10.37 14.16 22.77
CA GLY A 465 9.49 13.89 23.91
C GLY A 465 8.26 13.02 23.62
N ASN A 466 8.35 12.02 22.73
CA ASN A 466 7.27 11.05 22.48
C ASN A 466 7.20 9.90 23.49
N LYS A 467 8.14 9.81 24.45
CA LYS A 467 8.04 8.95 25.66
C LYS A 467 7.76 7.46 25.34
N GLY A 468 8.35 6.94 24.27
CA GLY A 468 8.21 5.54 23.85
C GLY A 468 6.88 5.19 23.15
N VAL A 469 6.10 6.21 22.77
CA VAL A 469 4.83 6.08 22.03
C VAL A 469 5.03 6.52 20.58
N PHE A 470 4.49 5.75 19.65
CA PHE A 470 4.45 6.06 18.22
C PHE A 470 3.18 5.51 17.60
N TYR A 471 2.93 5.81 16.33
CA TYR A 471 1.67 5.48 15.67
C TYR A 471 1.94 4.87 14.31
N THR A 472 1.25 3.78 13.96
CA THR A 472 1.34 3.16 12.62
C THR A 472 -0.04 2.86 12.08
N ASP A 473 -0.20 2.93 10.77
CA ASP A 473 -1.47 2.55 10.14
C ASP A 473 -1.76 1.04 10.25
N ALA A 474 -3.05 0.69 10.21
CA ALA A 474 -3.58 -0.64 10.01
C ALA A 474 -4.17 -0.72 8.60
N ASN A 475 -3.44 -1.39 7.69
CA ASN A 475 -3.81 -1.56 6.28
C ASN A 475 -4.13 -0.23 5.55
N GLY A 476 -3.41 0.84 5.88
CA GLY A 476 -3.61 2.18 5.32
C GLY A 476 -4.87 2.91 5.79
N ARG A 477 -5.54 2.40 6.84
CA ARG A 477 -6.79 2.96 7.40
C ARG A 477 -6.56 3.53 8.79
N GLU A 478 -6.93 2.80 9.84
CA GLU A 478 -6.84 3.28 11.23
C GLU A 478 -5.38 3.48 11.64
N VAL A 479 -5.10 4.46 12.50
CA VAL A 479 -3.77 4.80 13.00
C VAL A 479 -3.70 4.36 14.45
N LEU A 480 -3.03 3.22 14.68
CA LEU A 480 -2.96 2.58 15.97
C LEU A 480 -1.80 3.11 16.80
N GLU A 481 -2.07 3.39 18.09
CA GLU A 481 -1.03 3.71 19.06
C GLU A 481 -0.18 2.48 19.38
N ARG A 482 1.14 2.64 19.29
CA ARG A 482 2.16 1.64 19.59
C ARG A 482 2.99 2.12 20.77
N ARG A 483 3.34 1.19 21.64
CA ARG A 483 4.18 1.45 22.82
C ARG A 483 5.34 0.47 22.85
N MET A 484 6.54 1.02 23.04
CA MET A 484 7.76 0.23 23.16
C MET A 484 7.64 -0.81 24.29
N ASN A 485 7.98 -2.06 23.99
CA ASN A 485 8.01 -3.20 24.91
C ASN A 485 6.70 -3.44 25.69
N TYR A 486 5.56 -3.14 25.08
CA TYR A 486 4.25 -3.25 25.72
C TYR A 486 3.26 -4.04 24.87
N ARG A 487 2.40 -4.80 25.55
CA ARG A 487 1.24 -5.49 24.96
C ARG A 487 0.05 -5.27 25.88
N PRO A 488 -1.11 -4.86 25.35
CA PRO A 488 -2.26 -4.52 26.20
C PRO A 488 -2.90 -5.74 26.87
N THR A 489 -2.70 -6.93 26.31
CA THR A 489 -3.41 -8.15 26.74
C THR A 489 -2.56 -9.16 27.50
N TRP A 490 -1.24 -8.98 27.60
CA TRP A 490 -0.36 -9.86 28.40
C TRP A 490 0.93 -9.16 28.80
N ASP A 491 1.57 -9.67 29.86
CA ASP A 491 2.90 -9.21 30.27
C ASP A 491 3.97 -9.72 29.29
N LEU A 492 4.53 -8.81 28.50
CA LEU A 492 5.51 -9.15 27.48
C LEU A 492 6.86 -9.54 28.12
N ASN A 493 7.26 -10.80 27.94
CA ASN A 493 8.66 -11.20 28.10
C ASN A 493 9.43 -10.83 26.82
N GLN A 494 10.11 -9.68 26.83
CA GLN A 494 10.81 -9.19 25.65
C GLN A 494 12.13 -9.92 25.43
N THR A 495 12.22 -10.69 24.34
CA THR A 495 13.46 -11.39 23.93
C THR A 495 14.22 -10.68 22.81
N GLU A 496 13.56 -9.78 22.07
CA GLU A 496 14.11 -9.06 20.91
C GLU A 496 13.67 -7.60 20.95
N PRO A 497 14.40 -6.70 21.66
CA PRO A 497 13.96 -5.33 21.92
C PRO A 497 13.91 -4.45 20.67
N VAL A 498 14.51 -4.87 19.56
CA VAL A 498 14.34 -4.24 18.25
C VAL A 498 13.18 -4.90 17.51
N ALA A 499 13.33 -6.16 17.11
CA ALA A 499 12.36 -6.84 16.23
C ALA A 499 10.95 -6.97 16.83
N GLY A 500 10.84 -7.10 18.16
CA GLY A 500 9.56 -7.18 18.86
C GLY A 500 8.80 -5.85 18.96
N ASN A 501 9.39 -4.75 18.49
CA ASN A 501 8.76 -3.42 18.42
C ASN A 501 8.53 -2.93 16.99
N TYR A 502 8.91 -3.70 15.98
CA TYR A 502 8.58 -3.40 14.59
C TYR A 502 7.10 -3.70 14.31
N TYR A 503 6.45 -2.80 13.59
CA TYR A 503 5.07 -2.93 13.11
C TYR A 503 5.00 -2.72 11.60
N PRO A 504 3.98 -3.28 10.92
CA PRO A 504 3.76 -2.99 9.52
C PRO A 504 3.34 -1.52 9.35
N VAL A 505 3.92 -0.87 8.33
CA VAL A 505 3.61 0.49 7.89
C VAL A 505 3.23 0.38 6.43
N ASN A 506 1.94 0.52 6.09
CA ASN A 506 1.52 0.50 4.70
C ASN A 506 1.41 1.92 4.13
N ALA A 507 1.00 2.87 4.96
CA ALA A 507 0.76 4.25 4.58
C ALA A 507 1.60 5.24 5.37
N LEU A 508 1.68 5.09 6.70
CA LEU A 508 2.33 6.08 7.56
C LEU A 508 2.80 5.54 8.90
N ILE A 509 3.84 6.18 9.42
CA ILE A 509 4.31 6.09 10.79
C ILE A 509 4.53 7.51 11.34
N GLY A 510 4.24 7.74 12.61
CA GLY A 510 4.45 9.06 13.22
C GLY A 510 4.68 9.05 14.72
N ILE A 511 5.19 10.17 15.22
CA ILE A 511 5.40 10.46 16.63
C ILE A 511 4.73 11.78 17.00
N LYS A 512 4.22 11.86 18.24
CA LYS A 512 3.54 13.06 18.77
C LYS A 512 4.22 13.49 20.07
N ASN A 513 4.42 14.79 20.26
CA ASN A 513 4.81 15.37 21.54
C ASN A 513 3.55 15.87 22.26
N GLY A 514 3.26 15.27 23.41
CA GLY A 514 2.07 15.59 24.21
C GLY A 514 2.06 17.01 24.80
N ASP A 515 3.24 17.60 25.01
CA ASP A 515 3.46 18.90 25.65
C ASP A 515 3.45 20.03 24.61
N SER A 516 4.24 19.93 23.53
CA SER A 516 4.28 20.94 22.46
C SER A 516 3.15 20.83 21.43
N LYS A 517 2.37 19.73 21.49
CA LYS A 517 1.31 19.41 20.52
C LYS A 517 1.81 19.34 19.07
N LEU A 518 3.08 18.99 18.86
CA LEU A 518 3.65 18.76 17.54
C LEU A 518 3.58 17.29 17.14
N GLN A 519 3.49 17.03 15.84
CA GLN A 519 3.49 15.72 15.23
C GLN A 519 4.44 15.70 14.04
N PHE A 520 5.30 14.68 14.00
CA PHE A 520 6.14 14.35 12.86
C PHE A 520 5.66 13.04 12.27
N THR A 521 5.37 13.02 10.97
CA THR A 521 4.80 11.87 10.26
C THR A 521 5.61 11.58 8.99
N VAL A 522 5.89 10.30 8.76
CA VAL A 522 6.54 9.78 7.56
C VAL A 522 5.54 8.89 6.83
N LEU A 523 5.24 9.23 5.58
CA LEU A 523 4.41 8.39 4.70
C LEU A 523 5.29 7.57 3.77
N THR A 524 4.84 6.37 3.41
CA THR A 524 5.59 5.41 2.59
C THR A 524 4.88 5.15 1.25
N ASP A 525 5.66 4.82 0.21
CA ASP A 525 5.14 4.46 -1.12
C ASP A 525 4.80 2.96 -1.28
N ARG A 526 5.10 2.17 -0.24
CA ARG A 526 4.94 0.72 -0.14
C ARG A 526 4.89 0.27 1.31
N SER A 527 4.50 -0.98 1.53
CA SER A 527 4.59 -1.63 2.83
C SER A 527 6.04 -1.78 3.30
N GLN A 528 6.30 -1.43 4.55
CA GLN A 528 7.60 -1.52 5.22
C GLN A 528 7.41 -1.92 6.69
N GLY A 529 8.47 -2.39 7.34
CA GLY A 529 8.53 -2.48 8.80
C GLY A 529 9.05 -1.16 9.39
N GLY A 530 8.37 -0.65 10.43
CA GLY A 530 8.77 0.60 11.09
C GLY A 530 8.60 0.60 12.61
N VAL A 531 9.32 1.51 13.27
CA VAL A 531 9.36 1.64 14.74
C VAL A 531 9.85 3.03 15.19
N SER A 532 9.60 3.38 16.45
CA SER A 532 10.28 4.47 17.18
C SER A 532 11.04 3.88 18.38
N LEU A 533 12.32 3.53 18.19
CA LEU A 533 13.10 2.83 19.23
C LEU A 533 13.53 3.75 20.37
N ASN A 534 13.90 4.99 20.05
CA ASN A 534 14.30 6.01 21.01
C ASN A 534 13.41 7.24 20.87
N ASP A 535 13.51 8.14 21.86
CA ASP A 535 12.81 9.42 21.81
C ASP A 535 13.20 10.22 20.55
N GLY A 536 12.20 10.66 19.80
CA GLY A 536 12.36 11.41 18.56
C GLY A 536 12.71 10.58 17.32
N ASP A 537 12.88 9.26 17.45
CA ASP A 537 13.21 8.40 16.31
C ASP A 537 11.95 7.98 15.54
N VAL A 538 12.06 7.98 14.21
CA VAL A 538 11.20 7.22 13.30
C VAL A 538 12.12 6.42 12.37
N GLU A 539 12.13 5.10 12.53
CA GLU A 539 12.94 4.17 11.74
C GLU A 539 12.05 3.34 10.82
N LEU A 540 12.47 3.20 9.57
CA LEU A 540 11.84 2.36 8.56
C LEU A 540 12.88 1.45 7.90
N MET A 541 12.61 0.15 7.88
CA MET A 541 13.40 -0.82 7.13
C MET A 541 12.97 -0.82 5.67
N VAL A 542 13.91 -0.53 4.78
CA VAL A 542 13.65 -0.20 3.37
C VAL A 542 14.12 -1.29 2.40
N HIS A 543 15.13 -2.07 2.76
CA HIS A 543 15.61 -3.20 1.95
C HIS A 543 16.30 -4.27 2.81
N ARG A 544 16.30 -5.53 2.36
CA ARG A 544 16.88 -6.66 3.08
C ARG A 544 17.56 -7.60 2.10
N ARG A 545 18.74 -8.09 2.45
CA ARG A 545 19.41 -9.19 1.74
C ARG A 545 20.09 -10.10 2.75
N LEU A 546 19.63 -11.34 2.83
CA LEU A 546 19.99 -12.32 3.86
C LEU A 546 20.61 -13.57 3.22
N LEU A 547 21.44 -14.26 3.99
CA LEU A 547 22.24 -15.39 3.50
C LEU A 547 21.79 -16.74 4.07
N TYR A 548 20.76 -16.73 4.92
CA TYR A 548 20.21 -17.90 5.60
C TYR A 548 18.69 -17.94 5.45
N ASP A 549 18.14 -19.15 5.42
CA ASP A 549 16.70 -19.41 5.56
C ASP A 549 16.34 -19.42 7.05
N ASP A 550 15.13 -18.95 7.39
CA ASP A 550 14.63 -18.87 8.77
C ASP A 550 13.81 -20.10 9.21
N ALA A 551 13.81 -21.16 8.40
CA ALA A 551 13.15 -22.44 8.65
C ALA A 551 11.65 -22.33 8.94
N LYS A 552 10.95 -21.41 8.25
CA LYS A 552 9.48 -21.29 8.29
C LYS A 552 8.76 -21.95 7.12
N GLY A 553 9.50 -22.58 6.19
CA GLY A 553 8.95 -23.44 5.14
C GLY A 553 9.41 -23.12 3.71
N VAL A 554 9.93 -21.92 3.47
CA VAL A 554 10.38 -21.48 2.13
C VAL A 554 11.60 -22.25 1.65
N GLY A 555 12.58 -22.49 2.54
CA GLY A 555 13.78 -23.24 2.24
C GLY A 555 14.75 -22.50 1.31
N GLU A 556 14.70 -21.17 1.29
CA GLU A 556 15.59 -20.29 0.51
C GLU A 556 15.91 -19.04 1.33
N PRO A 557 17.17 -18.55 1.30
CA PRO A 557 17.49 -17.25 1.88
C PRO A 557 16.83 -16.13 1.08
N LEU A 558 16.48 -15.02 1.73
CA LEU A 558 16.02 -13.80 1.06
C LEU A 558 17.20 -13.09 0.37
N ASN A 559 17.63 -13.62 -0.77
CA ASN A 559 18.80 -13.18 -1.54
C ASN A 559 18.41 -12.83 -2.98
N GLU A 560 17.56 -11.82 -3.13
CA GLU A 560 16.99 -11.45 -4.43
C GLU A 560 18.08 -11.06 -5.45
N PRO A 561 18.15 -11.74 -6.60
CA PRO A 561 19.08 -11.37 -7.66
C PRO A 561 18.63 -10.08 -8.34
N GLY A 562 19.58 -9.25 -8.75
CA GLY A 562 19.35 -8.21 -9.77
C GLY A 562 19.57 -8.79 -11.18
N ASP A 563 19.40 -7.97 -12.22
CA ASP A 563 19.57 -8.39 -13.62
C ASP A 563 20.99 -8.94 -13.92
N ASP A 564 22.00 -8.47 -13.19
CA ASP A 564 23.39 -8.92 -13.29
C ASP A 564 23.74 -10.03 -12.27
N GLY A 565 22.75 -10.51 -11.51
CA GLY A 565 22.90 -11.51 -10.45
C GLY A 565 23.57 -11.00 -9.16
N LYS A 566 24.01 -9.73 -9.10
CA LYS A 566 24.80 -9.22 -7.96
C LYS A 566 23.96 -8.75 -6.79
N GLY A 567 22.65 -8.61 -6.95
CA GLY A 567 21.68 -8.25 -5.92
C GLY A 567 20.69 -7.21 -6.42
N LEU A 568 19.43 -7.29 -5.98
CA LEU A 568 18.38 -6.39 -6.45
C LEU A 568 18.64 -4.94 -5.99
N ILE A 569 18.52 -4.00 -6.93
CA ILE A 569 18.50 -2.56 -6.68
C ILE A 569 17.04 -2.10 -6.61
N ILE A 570 16.70 -1.37 -5.57
CA ILE A 570 15.37 -0.80 -5.41
C ILE A 570 15.45 0.71 -5.25
N LYS A 571 14.40 1.39 -5.70
CA LYS A 571 14.14 2.80 -5.45
C LYS A 571 12.82 2.93 -4.72
N GLY A 572 12.73 3.81 -3.74
CA GLY A 572 11.49 4.10 -3.02
C GLY A 572 11.50 5.50 -2.41
N THR A 573 10.35 5.91 -1.89
CA THR A 573 10.11 7.31 -1.51
C THR A 573 9.42 7.42 -0.16
N HIS A 574 9.91 8.34 0.67
CA HIS A 574 9.24 8.78 1.90
C HIS A 574 8.79 10.23 1.78
N TYR A 575 7.71 10.57 2.49
CA TYR A 575 7.18 11.93 2.54
C TYR A 575 7.10 12.40 3.99
N LEU A 576 7.80 13.48 4.31
CA LEU A 576 7.89 14.01 5.67
C LEU A 576 6.89 15.16 5.86
N VAL A 577 6.07 15.05 6.91
CA VAL A 577 5.12 16.07 7.33
C VAL A 577 5.44 16.46 8.77
N LEU A 578 5.57 17.77 9.01
CA LEU A 578 5.68 18.38 10.34
C LEU A 578 4.56 19.39 10.52
N ASP A 579 3.67 19.15 11.49
CA ASP A 579 2.64 20.12 11.89
C ASP A 579 2.24 19.90 13.36
N SER A 580 1.31 20.70 13.84
CA SER A 580 0.54 20.45 15.05
C SER A 580 -0.28 19.15 14.94
N VAL A 581 -0.54 18.50 16.09
CA VAL A 581 -1.40 17.31 16.19
C VAL A 581 -2.79 17.58 15.62
N GLU A 582 -3.35 18.78 15.83
CA GLU A 582 -4.68 19.19 15.38
C GLU A 582 -4.78 19.35 13.86
N ASN A 583 -3.72 19.81 13.19
CA ASN A 583 -3.76 20.05 11.74
C ASN A 583 -3.13 18.95 10.89
N SER A 584 -2.34 18.04 11.48
CA SER A 584 -1.58 17.03 10.74
C SER A 584 -2.45 16.13 9.85
N ALA A 585 -3.62 15.70 10.35
CA ALA A 585 -4.50 14.79 9.62
C ALA A 585 -5.02 15.37 8.30
N SER A 586 -5.27 16.69 8.27
CA SER A 586 -5.69 17.40 7.06
C SER A 586 -4.64 17.36 5.93
N ILE A 587 -3.38 17.04 6.26
CA ILE A 587 -2.26 16.91 5.34
C ILE A 587 -1.98 15.45 5.02
N TYR A 588 -1.75 14.59 6.02
CA TYR A 588 -1.32 13.21 5.76
C TYR A 588 -2.44 12.33 5.19
N ARG A 589 -3.72 12.56 5.54
CA ARG A 589 -4.82 11.74 5.02
C ARG A 589 -5.00 11.93 3.50
N PRO A 590 -5.10 13.16 2.95
CA PRO A 590 -5.16 13.34 1.50
C PRO A 590 -3.84 13.01 0.79
N LEU A 591 -2.69 13.15 1.46
CA LEU A 591 -1.39 12.79 0.88
C LEU A 591 -1.26 11.27 0.73
N ALA A 592 -1.63 10.49 1.75
CA ALA A 592 -1.65 9.04 1.66
C ALA A 592 -2.48 8.56 0.46
N GLN A 593 -3.67 9.13 0.26
CA GLN A 593 -4.48 8.81 -0.91
C GLN A 593 -3.80 9.19 -2.22
N GLN A 594 -3.13 10.34 -2.32
CA GLN A 594 -2.38 10.72 -3.54
C GLN A 594 -1.21 9.78 -3.83
N ILE A 595 -0.55 9.24 -2.80
CA ILE A 595 0.54 8.27 -2.94
C ILE A 595 0.01 6.91 -3.41
N PHE A 596 -1.11 6.45 -2.85
CA PHE A 596 -1.71 5.15 -3.19
C PHE A 596 -2.49 5.15 -4.50
N TRP A 597 -3.13 6.27 -4.83
CA TRP A 597 -3.97 6.45 -6.01
C TRP A 597 -3.31 7.46 -6.96
N GLU A 598 -2.08 7.14 -7.35
CA GLU A 598 -1.29 7.97 -8.24
C GLU A 598 -1.99 8.17 -9.61
N PRO A 599 -1.87 9.37 -10.21
CA PRO A 599 -2.41 9.60 -11.54
C PRO A 599 -1.82 8.64 -12.59
N GLN A 600 -2.67 8.14 -13.47
CA GLN A 600 -2.25 7.27 -14.57
C GLN A 600 -1.76 8.11 -15.74
N VAL A 601 -0.52 7.86 -16.17
CA VAL A 601 0.16 8.65 -17.21
C VAL A 601 0.30 7.82 -18.47
N SER A 602 -0.34 8.27 -19.55
CA SER A 602 -0.21 7.69 -20.89
C SER A 602 0.32 8.70 -21.89
N PHE A 603 0.94 8.20 -22.95
CA PHE A 603 1.66 9.00 -23.93
C PHE A 603 1.15 8.71 -25.34
N SER A 604 1.34 9.64 -26.25
CA SER A 604 1.18 9.37 -27.68
C SER A 604 2.08 10.28 -28.50
N ASP A 605 2.58 9.78 -29.62
CA ASP A 605 3.29 10.61 -30.59
C ASP A 605 2.36 11.66 -31.18
N LEU A 606 2.85 12.89 -31.27
CA LEU A 606 2.05 14.01 -31.72
C LEU A 606 2.39 14.36 -33.17
N ASN A 607 1.56 13.89 -34.10
CA ASN A 607 1.73 14.09 -35.55
C ASN A 607 1.06 15.37 -36.09
N ILE A 608 0.32 16.09 -35.25
CA ILE A 608 -0.35 17.35 -35.60
C ILE A 608 -0.01 18.41 -34.55
N ASP A 609 -0.05 19.69 -34.90
CA ASP A 609 0.22 20.73 -33.90
C ASP A 609 -0.83 20.71 -32.76
N PRO A 610 -0.44 21.07 -31.53
CA PRO A 610 -1.36 21.05 -30.37
C PRO A 610 -2.65 21.84 -30.60
N ALA A 611 -2.61 22.99 -31.29
CA ALA A 611 -3.79 23.81 -31.56
C ALA A 611 -4.76 23.15 -32.56
N SER A 612 -4.28 22.31 -33.46
CA SER A 612 -5.10 21.44 -34.30
C SER A 612 -5.64 20.23 -33.54
N TYR A 613 -4.89 19.70 -32.57
CA TYR A 613 -5.32 18.57 -31.75
C TYR A 613 -6.56 18.91 -30.92
N VAL A 614 -6.54 20.04 -30.21
CA VAL A 614 -7.63 20.47 -29.31
C VAL A 614 -8.95 20.74 -30.04
N LYS A 615 -8.92 20.93 -31.38
CA LYS A 615 -10.12 21.06 -32.21
C LYS A 615 -10.78 19.72 -32.54
N LYS A 616 -10.03 18.62 -32.44
CA LYS A 616 -10.47 17.26 -32.79
C LYS A 616 -10.88 16.45 -31.57
N PHE A 617 -10.16 16.62 -30.46
CA PHE A 617 -10.31 15.78 -29.27
C PHE A 617 -10.53 16.61 -28.02
N LYS A 618 -11.31 16.07 -27.08
CA LYS A 618 -11.40 16.64 -25.73
C LYS A 618 -10.09 16.37 -25.01
N THR A 619 -9.40 17.43 -24.59
CA THR A 619 -8.13 17.38 -23.85
C THR A 619 -8.28 17.54 -22.35
N LYS A 620 -9.51 17.79 -21.86
CA LYS A 620 -9.82 17.88 -20.44
C LYS A 620 -11.23 17.41 -20.20
N TRP A 621 -11.40 16.57 -19.19
CA TRP A 621 -12.70 16.01 -18.84
C TRP A 621 -12.74 15.63 -17.36
N SER A 622 -13.91 15.78 -16.73
CA SER A 622 -14.16 15.34 -15.36
C SER A 622 -15.39 14.46 -15.33
N GLY A 623 -15.29 13.34 -14.61
CA GLY A 623 -16.40 12.44 -14.34
C GLY A 623 -17.32 12.93 -13.22
N LEU A 624 -16.97 13.99 -12.51
CA LEU A 624 -17.83 14.60 -11.50
C LEU A 624 -18.60 15.79 -12.08
N ALA A 625 -19.91 15.84 -11.81
CA ALA A 625 -20.75 17.01 -12.02
C ALA A 625 -20.79 17.92 -10.78
N SER A 626 -20.54 17.38 -9.58
CA SER A 626 -20.45 18.13 -8.33
C SER A 626 -19.33 17.61 -7.44
N ALA A 627 -18.73 18.50 -6.65
CA ALA A 627 -17.66 18.14 -5.72
C ALA A 627 -18.18 17.28 -4.56
N LEU A 628 -17.37 16.28 -4.15
CA LEU A 628 -17.59 15.53 -2.92
C LEU A 628 -17.06 16.29 -1.70
N PRO A 629 -17.62 16.06 -0.49
CA PRO A 629 -17.05 16.57 0.74
C PRO A 629 -15.59 16.14 0.93
N ARG A 630 -14.77 17.00 1.56
CA ARG A 630 -13.31 16.79 1.67
C ARG A 630 -12.93 15.51 2.44
N ASN A 631 -13.77 15.07 3.36
CA ASN A 631 -13.63 13.88 4.19
C ASN A 631 -14.22 12.60 3.56
N VAL A 632 -14.74 12.66 2.32
CA VAL A 632 -15.23 11.50 1.56
C VAL A 632 -14.25 11.10 0.46
N HIS A 633 -14.05 9.80 0.29
CA HIS A 633 -13.31 9.22 -0.83
C HIS A 633 -14.17 8.19 -1.57
N LEU A 634 -14.08 8.19 -2.90
CA LEU A 634 -14.65 7.16 -3.77
C LEU A 634 -13.67 6.00 -3.86
N LEU A 635 -13.88 5.00 -3.02
CA LEU A 635 -12.99 3.83 -2.88
C LEU A 635 -13.17 2.82 -4.02
N THR A 636 -14.36 2.73 -4.62
CA THR A 636 -14.62 1.80 -5.73
C THR A 636 -15.72 2.35 -6.62
N MET A 637 -15.54 2.19 -7.93
CA MET A 637 -16.59 2.36 -8.93
C MET A 637 -16.33 1.37 -10.07
N GLU A 638 -17.23 0.42 -10.26
CA GLU A 638 -17.14 -0.57 -11.33
C GLU A 638 -18.53 -1.09 -11.73
N GLN A 639 -18.70 -1.50 -12.99
CA GLN A 639 -19.92 -2.20 -13.40
C GLN A 639 -19.89 -3.64 -12.87
N PHE A 640 -20.99 -4.15 -12.34
CA PHE A 640 -21.09 -5.59 -12.07
C PHE A 640 -20.96 -6.37 -13.38
N ARG A 641 -20.18 -7.45 -13.38
CA ARG A 641 -19.94 -8.28 -14.58
C ARG A 641 -21.19 -8.93 -15.12
N HIS A 642 -22.15 -9.25 -14.26
CA HIS A 642 -23.44 -9.85 -14.62
C HIS A 642 -24.57 -9.03 -13.99
N THR A 643 -25.56 -9.68 -13.43
CA THR A 643 -26.54 -9.02 -12.57
C THR A 643 -25.91 -8.72 -11.21
N GLY A 644 -26.29 -7.59 -10.61
CA GLY A 644 -25.94 -7.29 -9.22
C GLY A 644 -26.70 -8.23 -8.26
N PRO A 645 -26.32 -8.27 -6.97
CA PRO A 645 -27.02 -9.08 -5.97
C PRO A 645 -28.49 -8.67 -5.76
N VAL A 646 -28.86 -7.45 -6.16
CA VAL A 646 -30.25 -6.99 -6.18
C VAL A 646 -30.73 -6.94 -7.64
N PRO A 647 -31.93 -7.43 -7.97
CA PRO A 647 -32.48 -7.33 -9.31
C PRO A 647 -32.53 -5.87 -9.80
N SER A 648 -31.97 -5.62 -10.98
CA SER A 648 -31.97 -4.30 -11.61
C SER A 648 -33.28 -4.06 -12.39
N PRO A 649 -33.82 -2.82 -12.38
CA PRO A 649 -34.91 -2.43 -13.28
C PRO A 649 -34.58 -2.68 -14.75
N SER A 650 -35.61 -2.93 -15.57
CA SER A 650 -35.44 -3.09 -17.03
C SER A 650 -34.81 -1.83 -17.65
N GLY A 651 -33.83 -2.02 -18.53
CA GLY A 651 -33.08 -0.93 -19.18
C GLY A 651 -32.01 -0.29 -18.29
N SER A 652 -31.74 -0.84 -17.10
CA SER A 652 -30.65 -0.37 -16.23
C SER A 652 -29.56 -1.43 -16.08
N VAL A 653 -28.35 -0.94 -15.81
CA VAL A 653 -27.17 -1.75 -15.55
C VAL A 653 -26.68 -1.51 -14.12
N PRO A 654 -26.37 -2.57 -13.36
CA PRO A 654 -25.90 -2.45 -11.98
C PRO A 654 -24.41 -2.08 -11.90
N TYR A 655 -24.09 -1.12 -11.04
CA TYR A 655 -22.73 -0.69 -10.71
C TYR A 655 -22.47 -0.83 -9.21
N LEU A 656 -21.28 -1.30 -8.86
CA LEU A 656 -20.76 -1.34 -7.50
C LEU A 656 -20.05 -0.01 -7.20
N ILE A 657 -20.53 0.71 -6.19
CA ILE A 657 -19.96 1.97 -5.75
C ILE A 657 -19.65 1.91 -4.26
N ARG A 658 -18.44 2.33 -3.85
CA ARG A 658 -18.06 2.45 -2.44
C ARG A 658 -17.60 3.86 -2.12
N PHE A 659 -18.16 4.42 -1.06
CA PHE A 659 -17.67 5.64 -0.46
C PHE A 659 -17.15 5.33 0.94
N GLU A 660 -16.08 6.01 1.34
CA GLU A 660 -15.57 5.94 2.70
C GLU A 660 -15.37 7.33 3.31
N HIS A 661 -15.50 7.40 4.63
CA HIS A 661 -14.99 8.48 5.44
C HIS A 661 -13.60 8.11 5.94
N PHE A 662 -12.56 8.75 5.41
CA PHE A 662 -11.17 8.31 5.59
C PHE A 662 -10.43 9.01 6.74
N TYR A 663 -11.12 9.82 7.53
CA TYR A 663 -10.65 10.34 8.81
C TYR A 663 -11.25 9.53 9.96
N GLU A 664 -10.49 9.37 11.04
CA GLU A 664 -10.92 8.84 12.32
C GLU A 664 -11.59 9.92 13.18
N ASN A 665 -12.25 9.49 14.26
CA ASN A 665 -12.79 10.43 15.24
C ASN A 665 -11.65 11.24 15.86
N TYR A 666 -11.87 12.55 16.00
CA TYR A 666 -10.96 13.48 16.70
C TYR A 666 -9.57 13.65 16.05
N GLU A 667 -9.40 13.30 14.79
CA GLU A 667 -8.16 13.60 14.03
C GLU A 667 -8.10 15.02 13.51
N ASP A 668 -9.26 15.61 13.18
CA ASP A 668 -9.40 16.97 12.69
C ASP A 668 -10.77 17.52 13.11
N ASP A 669 -10.83 18.75 13.62
CA ASP A 669 -12.05 19.34 14.19
C ASP A 669 -13.22 19.46 13.19
N ILE A 670 -12.92 19.51 11.89
CA ILE A 670 -13.92 19.68 10.83
C ILE A 670 -14.06 18.39 10.02
N LEU A 671 -12.94 17.80 9.61
CA LEU A 671 -12.90 16.67 8.69
C LEU A 671 -13.19 15.33 9.38
N SER A 672 -13.14 15.27 10.71
CA SER A 672 -13.62 14.13 11.50
C SER A 672 -15.11 14.21 11.89
N ALA A 673 -15.87 15.19 11.38
CA ALA A 673 -17.30 15.25 11.63
C ALA A 673 -18.09 14.32 10.67
N PRO A 674 -19.21 13.72 11.10
CA PRO A 674 -20.12 13.01 10.20
C PRO A 674 -20.56 13.88 9.03
N VAL A 675 -20.74 13.25 7.87
CA VAL A 675 -21.05 13.96 6.62
C VAL A 675 -22.21 13.32 5.89
N THR A 676 -23.08 14.17 5.33
CA THR A 676 -24.21 13.76 4.48
C THR A 676 -24.08 14.42 3.11
N PHE A 677 -24.24 13.65 2.05
CA PHE A 677 -24.18 14.13 0.67
C PHE A 677 -25.13 13.33 -0.23
N ASP A 678 -25.57 13.93 -1.34
CA ASP A 678 -26.46 13.29 -2.31
C ASP A 678 -25.65 12.77 -3.51
N ILE A 679 -25.85 11.51 -3.88
CA ILE A 679 -25.14 10.88 -5.01
C ILE A 679 -25.92 10.94 -6.32
N LYS A 680 -27.14 11.48 -6.32
CA LYS A 680 -28.03 11.44 -7.48
C LYS A 680 -27.41 12.03 -8.74
N ASP A 681 -26.83 13.22 -8.62
CA ASP A 681 -26.32 14.02 -9.75
C ASP A 681 -24.80 14.21 -9.67
N ILE A 682 -24.09 13.33 -8.94
CA ILE A 682 -22.68 13.54 -8.62
C ILE A 682 -21.74 13.21 -9.79
N PHE A 683 -22.12 12.25 -10.62
CA PHE A 683 -21.35 11.82 -11.78
C PHE A 683 -21.88 12.49 -13.05
N ALA A 684 -21.00 13.05 -13.87
CA ALA A 684 -21.38 13.72 -15.11
C ALA A 684 -21.99 12.79 -16.17
N PRO A 685 -21.54 11.53 -16.35
CA PRO A 685 -22.08 10.67 -17.40
C PRO A 685 -23.50 10.12 -17.18
N PHE A 686 -24.02 10.15 -15.94
CA PHE A 686 -25.28 9.50 -15.60
C PHE A 686 -25.85 9.99 -14.26
N GLN A 687 -27.15 9.77 -14.05
CA GLN A 687 -27.82 9.98 -12.78
C GLN A 687 -28.03 8.66 -12.02
N ILE A 688 -27.97 8.72 -10.69
CA ILE A 688 -28.26 7.60 -9.80
C ILE A 688 -29.63 7.83 -9.17
N THR A 689 -30.64 7.06 -9.58
CA THR A 689 -32.00 7.17 -9.03
C THR A 689 -32.47 5.91 -8.29
N ASP A 690 -31.84 4.77 -8.54
CA ASP A 690 -32.17 3.49 -7.91
C ASP A 690 -30.89 2.90 -7.29
N VAL A 691 -30.86 2.80 -5.96
CA VAL A 691 -29.67 2.44 -5.19
C VAL A 691 -30.01 1.56 -4.00
N TYR A 692 -29.18 0.56 -3.75
CA TYR A 692 -29.30 -0.38 -2.64
C TYR A 692 -28.00 -0.47 -1.85
N GLU A 693 -28.12 -0.47 -0.51
CA GLU A 693 -27.00 -0.72 0.38
C GLU A 693 -26.69 -2.21 0.44
N LEU A 694 -25.41 -2.56 0.37
CA LEU A 694 -24.89 -3.93 0.38
C LEU A 694 -23.91 -4.14 1.54
N SER A 695 -23.60 -5.41 1.83
CA SER A 695 -22.41 -5.80 2.59
C SER A 695 -21.14 -5.27 1.92
N LEU A 696 -20.04 -5.15 2.68
CA LEU A 696 -18.73 -4.74 2.12
C LEU A 696 -18.28 -5.62 0.95
N GLY A 697 -18.58 -6.92 1.02
CA GLY A 697 -18.33 -7.90 -0.04
C GLY A 697 -19.16 -7.70 -1.32
N GLY A 698 -20.11 -6.75 -1.33
CA GLY A 698 -20.92 -6.42 -2.50
C GLY A 698 -21.87 -7.54 -2.95
N ASN A 699 -22.21 -8.48 -2.06
CA ASN A 699 -22.90 -9.72 -2.41
C ASN A 699 -24.20 -9.98 -1.63
N VAL A 700 -24.49 -9.21 -0.59
CA VAL A 700 -25.68 -9.38 0.24
C VAL A 700 -26.31 -8.02 0.48
N LYS A 701 -27.63 -7.90 0.32
CA LYS A 701 -28.36 -6.66 0.65
C LYS A 701 -28.26 -6.37 2.14
N TYR A 702 -27.96 -5.11 2.51
CA TYR A 702 -27.66 -4.74 3.89
C TYR A 702 -28.82 -5.04 4.87
N GLU A 703 -30.06 -4.84 4.41
CA GLU A 703 -31.26 -5.13 5.20
C GLU A 703 -31.42 -6.63 5.50
N ASP A 704 -30.85 -7.50 4.68
CA ASP A 704 -30.92 -8.96 4.84
C ASP A 704 -29.83 -9.53 5.76
N ILE A 705 -28.78 -8.76 6.05
CA ILE A 705 -27.72 -9.18 6.96
C ILE A 705 -28.31 -9.52 8.34
N ARG A 706 -27.99 -10.68 8.90
CA ARG A 706 -28.35 -11.06 10.27
C ARG A 706 -27.05 -11.29 11.05
N ARG A 707 -26.76 -10.44 12.03
CA ARG A 707 -25.57 -10.56 12.88
C ARG A 707 -25.90 -11.38 14.11
N LEU A 708 -25.03 -12.34 14.44
CA LEU A 708 -25.04 -13.00 15.75
C LEU A 708 -24.87 -11.95 16.86
N GLN A 709 -25.59 -12.14 17.95
CA GLN A 709 -25.60 -11.20 19.07
C GLN A 709 -24.82 -11.80 20.23
N TRP A 710 -23.79 -11.10 20.69
CA TRP A 710 -22.90 -11.57 21.75
C TRP A 710 -23.08 -10.72 23.01
N LYS A 711 -23.08 -11.36 24.18
CA LYS A 711 -22.94 -10.65 25.45
C LYS A 711 -21.46 -10.46 25.72
N THR A 712 -21.02 -9.24 25.97
CA THR A 712 -19.62 -8.96 26.31
C THR A 712 -19.50 -8.31 27.67
N GLU A 713 -18.31 -8.38 28.26
CA GLU A 713 -18.00 -7.74 29.55
C GLU A 713 -18.11 -6.20 29.47
N ALA A 714 -17.78 -5.62 28.31
CA ALA A 714 -17.76 -4.16 28.09
C ALA A 714 -19.14 -3.54 27.84
N SER A 715 -20.13 -4.30 27.33
CA SER A 715 -21.50 -3.81 27.17
C SER A 715 -22.50 -4.93 26.84
N SER A 716 -23.73 -4.80 27.32
CA SER A 716 -24.88 -5.61 26.88
C SER A 716 -25.61 -5.02 25.66
N THR A 717 -25.13 -3.92 25.08
CA THR A 717 -25.80 -3.28 23.94
C THR A 717 -25.51 -4.03 22.64
N TYR A 718 -26.55 -4.65 22.10
CA TYR A 718 -26.57 -5.21 20.77
C TYR A 718 -26.14 -4.20 19.70
N LEU A 719 -25.27 -4.62 18.78
CA LEU A 719 -24.86 -3.81 17.64
C LEU A 719 -26.09 -3.50 16.79
N LYS A 720 -26.52 -2.24 16.80
CA LYS A 720 -27.60 -1.77 15.93
C LYS A 720 -27.09 -1.67 14.51
N LYS A 721 -27.91 -2.10 13.55
CA LYS A 721 -27.67 -1.81 12.14
C LYS A 721 -27.63 -0.29 11.95
N VAL A 722 -26.58 0.19 11.29
CA VAL A 722 -26.44 1.58 10.87
C VAL A 722 -26.93 1.64 9.43
N ARG A 723 -27.96 2.46 9.18
CA ARG A 723 -28.46 2.69 7.82
C ARG A 723 -27.76 3.93 7.28
N HIS A 724 -27.01 3.79 6.20
CA HIS A 724 -26.27 4.91 5.60
C HIS A 724 -27.11 5.63 4.53
N LEU A 725 -28.11 4.96 3.95
CA LEU A 725 -28.94 5.49 2.87
C LEU A 725 -30.31 6.02 3.31
N SER A 726 -30.65 7.21 2.81
CA SER A 726 -32.02 7.75 2.75
C SER A 726 -32.32 8.26 1.33
N GLY A 727 -32.96 7.43 0.50
CA GLY A 727 -33.03 7.66 -0.94
C GLY A 727 -31.63 7.59 -1.55
N THR A 728 -31.21 8.65 -2.23
CA THR A 728 -29.85 8.82 -2.77
C THR A 728 -28.90 9.56 -1.82
N GLN A 729 -29.38 10.03 -0.66
CA GLN A 729 -28.52 10.64 0.34
C GLN A 729 -27.75 9.57 1.11
N VAL A 730 -26.43 9.74 1.18
CA VAL A 730 -25.50 8.92 1.92
C VAL A 730 -25.05 9.71 3.15
N THR A 731 -25.11 9.09 4.33
CA THR A 731 -24.50 9.62 5.56
C THR A 731 -23.40 8.68 6.04
N LEU A 732 -22.21 9.23 6.29
CA LEU A 732 -21.06 8.51 6.82
C LEU A 732 -20.54 9.18 8.08
N LYS A 733 -20.25 8.38 9.10
CA LYS A 733 -19.44 8.77 10.25
C LYS A 733 -17.96 8.45 9.98
N PRO A 734 -17.04 8.97 10.80
CA PRO A 734 -15.62 8.61 10.73
C PRO A 734 -15.38 7.10 10.62
N MET A 735 -14.44 6.74 9.73
CA MET A 735 -14.06 5.37 9.36
C MET A 735 -15.09 4.49 8.66
N GLU A 736 -16.35 4.92 8.53
CA GLU A 736 -17.39 4.11 7.87
C GLU A 736 -17.13 3.99 6.35
N ILE A 737 -17.41 2.80 5.81
CA ILE A 737 -17.50 2.52 4.38
C ILE A 737 -18.93 2.10 4.08
N VAL A 738 -19.55 2.75 3.09
CA VAL A 738 -20.81 2.28 2.51
C VAL A 738 -20.53 1.60 1.17
N THR A 739 -21.19 0.47 0.93
CA THR A 739 -21.13 -0.27 -0.34
C THR A 739 -22.50 -0.29 -0.97
N LEU A 740 -22.59 0.09 -2.23
CA LEU A 740 -23.82 0.37 -2.94
C LEU A 740 -23.89 -0.42 -4.24
N GLN A 741 -25.07 -0.94 -4.57
CA GLN A 741 -25.44 -1.19 -5.96
C GLN A 741 -26.26 0.00 -6.46
N ALA A 742 -25.74 0.71 -7.46
CA ALA A 742 -26.46 1.76 -8.18
C ALA A 742 -26.89 1.23 -9.55
N ASN A 743 -28.18 1.29 -9.87
CA ASN A 743 -28.70 0.89 -11.18
C ASN A 743 -28.76 2.12 -12.10
N ILE A 744 -27.98 2.09 -13.18
CA ILE A 744 -27.81 3.21 -14.12
C ILE A 744 -28.55 2.88 -15.41
N PHE A 745 -29.48 3.74 -15.83
CA PHE A 745 -30.16 3.60 -17.12
C PHE A 745 -29.17 3.91 -18.26
N ILE A 746 -29.06 2.97 -19.21
CA ILE A 746 -28.20 3.09 -20.39
C ILE A 746 -28.99 3.64 -21.57
#